data_AF-A0A9E5VXJ4-F1
#
_entry.id   AF-A0A9E5VXJ4-F1
#
_cell.length_a   1.000
_cell.length_b   1.000
_cell.length_c   1.000
_cell.angle_alpha   90.00
_cell.angle_beta   90.00
_cell.angle_gamma   90.00
#
_symmetry.space_group_name_H-M   'P 1'
#
loop_
_entity.id
_entity.type
_entity.pdbx_description
1 polymer ?
#
loop_
_entity_poly.entity_id
_entity_poly.type
_entity_poly.pdbx_seq_one_letter_code
_entity_poly.pdbx_strand_id
1 'polypeptide(L)'
;MQTINLFFAASASENEDELIELSDYINELNTVYRHKGIYFCMNDSRDLAKITDELERESRLRNNRLFVIFLYKNAESEALKAFDTALNEFRKKGFPKIITFFRQTKPGEDRGEEVLGFMKRLDKQLGHFYSFYDDISTVKLTILLELARDSSLNINADMEDLRVGAEGVSLFDANNIPIYANNPRLRELREKKEELEERYTKAQNQTENNETALEKLKLSGEINRLNEEIKITQRDILSLAQTITACAFSGKNVSERIKAAYRLFEKGDYDGVKVLLTDEKREEQLTQAMLITGQAQKIMGGYIEENLLLIKTLCAEGINTESLPAITALYGRCEQLTEEYALNKDFYYTYAYFLTEQKEYAKAKEICGALEKDWEARNVSKVKLAAMYNLLGNLMQQCNDLNNSEKYYLKAMEIRESLAEENPEQFREDISECYNNLGLIYRDKDLYERSEEMLLKCIGIRLLLCEAHPGNYESSLADAYNSIGAVYYSMKRYDLCEKAWDKALKIREELYKNQSEKLMKDLAQSYNNMGILYTAMNRRDTAEGYLIKAVEYTAEMAKDNPAAYEAELALRYASLALLYDKAGKKECEEVYLKALAIQERLFALSPEIYRESLVSTNNNLGAVYLKASFLDKAQDRFNKCISLSEGLSGAKLLFNMANAYGNLGLINIKRGNLPLAEKQSLKALEMRLELYARDKLAYGKGLIEGYYGMGNINFGMKCFDKAEEYYESALKICRSLSEKDNPSLKADTAKIYNNLGTVYALTSRSEKALDIFKEMVDIYEKLYGASPEIYRKELMRSYENMCTLTGNMGLADSKEFYGVKLLLLKDAQAADQTNKEPQGE
;
A
#
# COMPACT_ATOMS: atom_id res chain seq x y z
N MET A 1 -12.84 52.85 10.17
CA MET A 1 -12.69 52.70 11.63
C MET A 1 -13.23 51.33 12.00
N GLN A 2 -12.39 50.46 12.55
CA GLN A 2 -12.75 49.11 12.97
C GLN A 2 -13.39 49.19 14.37
N THR A 3 -14.67 48.83 14.48
CA THR A 3 -15.38 48.78 15.75
C THR A 3 -15.16 47.42 16.42
N ILE A 4 -14.65 47.42 17.65
CA ILE A 4 -14.44 46.24 18.48
C ILE A 4 -15.49 46.22 19.57
N ASN A 5 -16.48 45.33 19.43
CA ASN A 5 -17.54 45.19 20.44
C ASN A 5 -17.06 44.33 21.61
N LEU A 6 -17.21 44.86 22.82
CA LEU A 6 -16.90 44.20 24.09
C LEU A 6 -18.20 44.09 24.88
N PHE A 7 -18.53 42.90 25.36
CA PHE A 7 -19.73 42.68 26.16
C PHE A 7 -19.38 42.36 27.60
N PHE A 8 -20.04 43.02 28.55
CA PHE A 8 -19.84 42.85 29.98
C PHE A 8 -21.13 42.33 30.65
N ALA A 9 -21.05 41.11 31.18
CA ALA A 9 -22.12 40.46 31.93
C ALA A 9 -21.82 40.53 33.43
N ALA A 10 -22.76 41.07 34.20
CA ALA A 10 -22.60 41.25 35.64
C ALA A 10 -23.96 41.20 36.34
N SER A 11 -23.96 40.95 37.66
CA SER A 11 -25.15 41.23 38.47
C SER A 11 -25.24 42.74 38.68
N ALA A 12 -26.31 43.35 38.17
CA ALA A 12 -26.49 44.80 38.22
C ALA A 12 -26.56 45.33 39.67
N SER A 13 -26.97 44.49 40.62
CA SER A 13 -27.11 44.85 42.03
C SER A 13 -25.81 44.82 42.84
N GLU A 14 -24.76 44.13 42.37
CA GLU A 14 -23.53 43.90 43.15
C GLU A 14 -22.27 44.50 42.49
N ASN A 15 -22.34 44.89 41.20
CA ASN A 15 -21.16 45.30 40.44
C ASN A 15 -21.36 46.54 39.55
N GLU A 16 -22.23 47.46 39.96
CA GLU A 16 -22.51 48.69 39.21
C GLU A 16 -21.28 49.62 39.12
N ASP A 17 -20.55 49.78 40.23
CA ASP A 17 -19.35 50.62 40.29
C ASP A 17 -18.25 50.11 39.35
N GLU A 18 -18.05 48.78 39.30
CA GLU A 18 -17.07 48.16 38.39
C GLU A 18 -17.44 48.38 36.91
N LEU A 19 -18.73 48.33 36.55
CA LEU A 19 -19.18 48.60 35.19
C LEU A 19 -18.93 50.06 34.78
N ILE A 20 -19.13 51.02 35.69
CA ILE A 20 -18.86 52.43 35.44
C ILE A 20 -17.36 52.64 35.21
N GLU A 21 -16.54 52.08 36.09
CA GLU A 21 -15.07 52.24 35.99
C GLU A 21 -14.48 51.55 34.75
N LEU A 22 -15.07 50.43 34.32
CA LEU A 22 -14.72 49.80 33.04
C LEU A 22 -15.15 50.67 31.85
N SER A 23 -16.29 51.36 31.92
CA SER A 23 -16.73 52.29 30.88
C SER A 23 -15.73 53.43 30.69
N ASP A 24 -15.29 54.04 31.79
CA ASP A 24 -14.26 55.08 31.77
C ASP A 24 -12.94 54.56 31.19
N TYR A 25 -12.53 53.35 31.60
CA TYR A 25 -11.35 52.69 31.05
C TYR A 25 -11.44 52.42 29.53
N ILE A 26 -12.61 51.99 29.03
CA ILE A 26 -12.82 51.82 27.57
C ILE A 26 -12.75 53.18 26.84
N ASN A 27 -13.21 54.27 27.46
CA ASN A 27 -13.08 55.61 26.91
C ASN A 27 -11.62 56.09 26.86
N GLU A 28 -10.81 55.75 27.86
CA GLU A 28 -9.36 55.98 27.84
C GLU A 28 -8.69 55.21 26.70
N LEU A 29 -8.99 53.91 26.53
CA LEU A 29 -8.50 53.12 25.40
C LEU A 29 -8.90 53.73 24.05
N ASN A 30 -10.12 54.25 23.93
CA ASN A 30 -10.57 54.96 22.73
C ASN A 30 -9.78 56.25 22.49
N THR A 31 -9.39 56.96 23.53
CA THR A 31 -8.52 58.14 23.40
C THR A 31 -7.15 57.75 22.83
N VAL A 32 -6.61 56.62 23.27
CA VAL A 32 -5.33 56.08 22.78
C VAL A 32 -5.44 55.56 21.35
N TYR A 33 -6.46 54.78 21.00
CA TYR A 33 -6.46 53.99 19.76
C TYR A 33 -7.32 54.53 18.61
N ARG A 34 -8.14 55.57 18.84
CA ARG A 34 -9.01 56.15 17.79
C ARG A 34 -8.24 56.70 16.60
N HIS A 35 -7.05 57.28 16.82
CA HIS A 35 -6.19 57.79 15.75
C HIS A 35 -5.59 56.65 14.89
N LYS A 36 -5.47 55.43 15.45
CA LYS A 36 -5.08 54.22 14.72
C LYS A 36 -6.26 53.54 14.03
N GLY A 37 -7.44 54.15 14.06
CA GLY A 37 -8.64 53.66 13.37
C GLY A 37 -9.39 52.55 14.11
N ILE A 38 -9.10 52.31 15.39
CA ILE A 38 -9.77 51.31 16.24
C ILE A 38 -10.73 52.05 17.19
N TYR A 39 -11.93 51.51 17.37
CA TYR A 39 -12.90 52.03 18.33
C TYR A 39 -13.52 50.89 19.14
N PHE A 40 -13.33 50.91 20.45
CA PHE A 40 -13.90 49.94 21.39
C PHE A 40 -15.31 50.38 21.79
N CYS A 41 -16.28 49.51 21.54
CA CYS A 41 -17.68 49.71 21.91
C CYS A 41 -18.01 48.78 23.07
N MET A 42 -18.22 49.36 24.26
CA MET A 42 -18.69 48.64 25.44
C MET A 42 -20.21 48.49 25.37
N ASN A 43 -20.69 47.26 25.57
CA ASN A 43 -22.09 46.94 25.78
C ASN A 43 -22.21 46.14 27.09
N ASP A 44 -23.26 46.35 27.87
CA ASP A 44 -23.49 45.59 29.09
C ASP A 44 -24.91 45.01 29.16
N SER A 45 -25.22 44.35 30.29
CA SER A 45 -26.52 43.70 30.51
C SER A 45 -27.70 44.69 30.54
N ARG A 46 -27.47 45.97 30.90
CA ARG A 46 -28.49 47.02 30.90
C ARG A 46 -28.81 47.47 29.49
N ASP A 47 -27.82 47.52 28.60
CA ASP A 47 -28.04 47.82 27.18
C ASP A 47 -28.78 46.67 26.48
N LEU A 48 -28.49 45.44 26.89
CA LEU A 48 -29.17 44.25 26.41
C LEU A 48 -30.67 44.23 26.83
N ALA A 49 -30.98 44.70 28.04
CA ALA A 49 -32.33 44.78 28.58
C ALA A 49 -33.22 45.82 27.86
N LYS A 50 -32.63 46.82 27.21
CA LYS A 50 -33.35 47.84 26.41
C LYS A 50 -33.85 47.30 25.05
N ILE A 51 -33.34 46.16 24.61
CA ILE A 51 -33.68 45.55 23.32
C ILE A 51 -34.87 44.60 23.52
N THR A 52 -36.01 44.91 22.92
CA THR A 52 -37.24 44.11 23.02
C THR A 52 -37.28 42.91 22.08
N ASP A 53 -36.53 42.94 20.96
CA ASP A 53 -36.39 41.82 20.02
C ASP A 53 -35.32 40.82 20.47
N GLU A 54 -35.72 39.56 20.63
CA GLU A 54 -34.86 38.47 21.10
C GLU A 54 -33.78 38.09 20.07
N LEU A 55 -34.11 38.16 18.77
CA LEU A 55 -33.16 37.88 17.68
C LEU A 55 -32.04 38.93 17.62
N GLU A 56 -32.40 40.21 17.75
CA GLU A 56 -31.44 41.30 17.87
C GLU A 56 -30.58 41.16 19.12
N ARG A 57 -31.18 40.80 20.26
CA ARG A 57 -30.48 40.58 21.53
C ARG A 57 -29.40 39.52 21.43
N GLU A 58 -29.74 38.37 20.86
CA GLU A 58 -28.77 37.30 20.65
C GLU A 58 -27.72 37.65 19.59
N SER A 59 -28.10 38.38 18.53
CA SER A 59 -27.15 38.86 17.52
C SER A 59 -26.09 39.78 18.12
N ARG A 60 -26.49 40.66 19.05
CA ARG A 60 -25.57 41.53 19.80
C ARG A 60 -24.62 40.73 20.67
N LEU A 61 -25.08 39.67 21.33
CA LEU A 61 -24.21 38.77 22.12
C LEU A 61 -23.23 37.97 21.26
N ARG A 62 -23.68 37.48 20.09
CA ARG A 62 -22.85 36.70 19.16
C ARG A 62 -21.77 37.51 18.46
N ASN A 63 -21.96 38.82 18.28
CA ASN A 63 -21.10 39.69 17.49
C ASN A 63 -20.13 40.54 18.34
N ASN A 64 -19.60 39.95 19.41
CA ASN A 64 -18.55 40.54 20.24
C ASN A 64 -17.18 39.95 19.95
N ARG A 65 -16.14 40.77 20.15
CA ARG A 65 -14.74 40.30 20.18
C ARG A 65 -14.43 39.67 21.53
N LEU A 66 -14.87 40.30 22.61
CA LEU A 66 -14.67 39.86 23.98
C LEU A 66 -16.01 39.80 24.72
N PHE A 67 -16.19 38.74 25.50
CA PHE A 67 -17.28 38.57 26.44
C PHE A 67 -16.65 38.40 27.83
N VAL A 68 -16.90 39.36 28.73
CA VAL A 68 -16.38 39.35 30.10
C VAL A 68 -17.56 39.16 31.04
N ILE A 69 -17.50 38.13 31.87
CA ILE A 69 -18.47 37.92 32.96
C ILE A 69 -17.77 38.07 34.30
N PHE A 70 -18.36 38.84 35.20
CA PHE A 70 -17.88 38.98 36.58
C PHE A 70 -19.01 38.75 37.57
N LEU A 71 -18.72 37.94 38.59
CA LEU A 71 -19.69 37.49 39.59
C LEU A 71 -19.13 37.70 40.99
N TYR A 72 -19.99 38.04 41.95
CA TYR A 72 -19.61 38.20 43.35
C TYR A 72 -20.26 37.14 44.26
N LYS A 73 -21.38 37.47 44.90
CA LYS A 73 -22.10 36.57 45.81
C LYS A 73 -23.28 35.91 45.10
N ASN A 74 -23.92 36.63 44.18
CA ASN A 74 -25.06 36.17 43.42
C ASN A 74 -24.75 36.05 41.92
N ALA A 75 -25.45 35.16 41.22
CA ALA A 75 -25.33 34.98 39.77
C ALA A 75 -26.70 35.07 39.11
N GLU A 76 -27.07 36.28 38.68
CA GLU A 76 -28.34 36.51 38.00
C GLU A 76 -28.51 35.60 36.78
N SER A 77 -29.70 35.01 36.63
CA SER A 77 -30.02 34.07 35.55
C SER A 77 -29.73 34.64 34.16
N GLU A 78 -29.86 35.96 33.98
CA GLU A 78 -29.60 36.64 32.71
C GLU A 78 -28.12 36.66 32.34
N ALA A 79 -27.22 36.90 33.30
CA ALA A 79 -25.77 36.86 33.07
C ALA A 79 -25.30 35.44 32.71
N LEU A 80 -25.84 34.41 33.38
CA LEU A 80 -25.52 33.01 33.06
C LEU A 80 -26.08 32.57 31.69
N LYS A 81 -27.28 33.02 31.32
CA LYS A 81 -27.84 32.81 29.97
C LYS A 81 -26.99 33.48 28.90
N ALA A 82 -26.53 34.71 29.14
CA ALA A 82 -25.64 35.41 28.21
C ALA A 82 -24.30 34.66 28.06
N PHE A 83 -23.75 34.11 29.14
CA PHE A 83 -22.57 33.26 29.10
C PHE A 83 -22.77 32.01 28.25
N ASP A 84 -23.89 31.30 28.41
CA ASP A 84 -24.18 30.10 27.62
C ASP A 84 -24.32 30.40 26.12
N THR A 85 -24.95 31.53 25.78
CA THR A 85 -25.02 32.03 24.39
C THR A 85 -23.65 32.34 23.82
N ALA A 86 -22.81 33.06 24.59
CA ALA A 86 -21.45 33.37 24.18
C ALA A 86 -20.58 32.12 24.01
N LEU A 87 -20.70 31.14 24.93
CA LEU A 87 -19.96 29.88 24.90
C LEU A 87 -20.34 29.03 23.69
N ASN A 88 -21.63 28.94 23.37
CA ASN A 88 -22.10 28.22 22.19
C ASN A 88 -21.56 28.86 20.90
N GLU A 89 -21.48 30.18 20.84
CA GLU A 89 -20.93 30.87 19.69
C GLU A 89 -19.40 30.72 19.59
N PHE A 90 -18.69 30.83 20.71
CA PHE A 90 -17.26 30.58 20.81
C PHE A 90 -16.90 29.18 20.30
N ARG A 91 -17.67 28.15 20.66
CA ARG A 91 -17.49 26.79 20.16
C ARG A 91 -17.67 26.64 18.65
N LYS A 92 -18.48 27.50 18.02
CA LYS A 92 -18.72 27.46 16.57
C LYS A 92 -17.64 28.18 15.76
N LYS A 93 -17.21 29.36 16.22
CA LYS A 93 -16.35 30.26 15.41
C LYS A 93 -15.10 30.79 16.11
N GLY A 94 -14.84 30.38 17.36
CA GLY A 94 -13.69 30.82 18.15
C GLY A 94 -13.82 32.21 18.79
N PHE A 95 -14.98 32.88 18.63
CA PHE A 95 -15.30 34.20 19.19
C PHE A 95 -16.79 34.27 19.62
N PRO A 96 -17.16 35.11 20.61
CA PRO A 96 -16.29 36.00 21.39
C PRO A 96 -15.31 35.23 22.29
N LYS A 97 -14.15 35.82 22.59
CA LYS A 97 -13.27 35.29 23.64
C LYS A 97 -13.95 35.50 24.99
N ILE A 98 -13.99 34.47 25.83
CA ILE A 98 -14.75 34.49 27.08
C ILE A 98 -13.77 34.60 28.24
N ILE A 99 -13.91 35.65 29.06
CA ILE A 99 -13.17 35.83 30.31
C ILE A 99 -14.17 35.77 31.46
N THR A 100 -13.83 35.04 32.52
CA THR A 100 -14.68 34.87 33.69
C THR A 100 -13.92 35.28 34.95
N PHE A 101 -14.51 36.21 35.70
CA PHE A 101 -13.98 36.72 36.94
C PHE A 101 -14.91 36.45 38.11
N PHE A 102 -14.31 36.17 39.25
CA PHE A 102 -15.00 36.12 40.53
C PHE A 102 -14.39 37.14 41.48
N ARG A 103 -15.19 38.10 41.94
CA ARG A 103 -14.73 39.05 42.98
C ARG A 103 -14.46 38.29 44.27
N GLN A 104 -13.35 38.52 44.93
CA GLN A 104 -12.97 37.86 46.18
C GLN A 104 -13.93 38.27 47.32
N THR A 105 -14.39 37.32 48.13
CA THR A 105 -15.26 37.61 49.28
C THR A 105 -14.47 38.16 50.46
N LYS A 106 -15.08 39.10 51.20
CA LYS A 106 -14.48 39.61 52.44
C LYS A 106 -14.49 38.51 53.52
N PRO A 107 -13.56 38.55 54.49
CA PRO A 107 -13.56 37.60 55.60
C PRO A 107 -14.92 37.58 56.33
N GLY A 108 -15.53 36.39 56.44
CA GLY A 108 -16.87 36.21 57.04
C GLY A 108 -18.04 36.30 56.06
N GLU A 109 -17.80 36.50 54.76
CA GLU A 109 -18.83 36.45 53.71
C GLU A 109 -18.69 35.18 52.85
N ASP A 110 -19.81 34.49 52.63
CA ASP A 110 -19.87 33.31 51.77
C ASP A 110 -20.42 33.64 50.38
N ARG A 111 -19.97 32.87 49.38
CA ARG A 111 -20.55 32.90 48.03
C ARG A 111 -21.86 32.13 48.02
N GLY A 112 -22.85 32.63 47.28
CA GLY A 112 -24.12 31.94 47.09
C GLY A 112 -23.96 30.61 46.32
N GLU A 113 -24.91 29.69 46.53
CA GLU A 113 -24.90 28.36 45.91
C GLU A 113 -24.86 28.41 44.37
N GLU A 114 -25.49 29.41 43.76
CA GLU A 114 -25.51 29.59 42.30
C GLU A 114 -24.10 29.85 41.74
N VAL A 115 -23.34 30.73 42.39
CA VAL A 115 -21.95 31.05 42.02
C VAL A 115 -21.06 29.81 42.22
N LEU A 116 -21.20 29.11 43.34
CA LEU A 116 -20.44 27.87 43.62
C LEU A 116 -20.78 26.76 42.61
N GLY A 117 -22.05 26.61 42.25
CA GLY A 117 -22.52 25.68 41.23
C GLY A 117 -21.93 26.01 39.85
N PHE A 118 -21.89 27.30 39.50
CA PHE A 118 -21.28 27.76 38.25
C PHE A 118 -19.77 27.50 38.22
N MET A 119 -19.03 27.80 39.29
CA MET A 119 -17.60 27.48 39.39
C MET A 119 -17.33 25.98 39.19
N LYS A 120 -18.12 25.12 39.85
CA LYS A 120 -18.02 23.65 39.68
C LYS A 120 -18.30 23.22 38.24
N ARG A 121 -19.24 23.87 37.55
CA ARG A 121 -19.54 23.64 36.12
C ARG A 121 -18.34 24.04 35.25
N LEU A 122 -17.72 25.19 35.51
CA LEU A 122 -16.52 25.64 34.79
C LEU A 122 -15.37 24.63 34.94
N ASP A 123 -15.08 24.19 36.17
CA ASP A 123 -13.97 23.28 36.45
C ASP A 123 -14.21 21.84 35.93
N LYS A 124 -15.38 21.24 36.19
CA LYS A 124 -15.62 19.80 35.94
C LYS A 124 -16.25 19.48 34.59
N GLN A 125 -17.04 20.39 34.02
CA GLN A 125 -17.82 20.12 32.82
C GLN A 125 -17.30 20.86 31.60
N LEU A 126 -16.86 22.11 31.78
CA LEU A 126 -16.49 22.98 30.66
C LEU A 126 -14.98 23.11 30.46
N GLY A 127 -14.17 22.86 31.49
CA GLY A 127 -12.73 23.09 31.45
C GLY A 127 -12.35 24.56 31.23
N HIS A 128 -13.26 25.48 31.54
CA HIS A 128 -13.11 26.92 31.29
C HIS A 128 -12.37 27.60 32.44
N PHE A 129 -11.31 28.35 32.14
CA PHE A 129 -10.51 29.03 33.16
C PHE A 129 -11.22 30.29 33.67
N TYR A 130 -11.07 30.57 34.97
CA TYR A 130 -11.58 31.77 35.61
C TYR A 130 -10.57 32.33 36.61
N SER A 131 -10.63 33.64 36.81
CA SER A 131 -9.71 34.42 37.65
C SER A 131 -10.43 35.03 38.84
N PHE A 132 -9.68 35.30 39.92
CA PHE A 132 -10.18 36.09 41.05
C PHE A 132 -9.65 37.52 40.99
N TYR A 133 -10.41 38.48 41.52
CA TYR A 133 -9.94 39.86 41.67
C TYR A 133 -10.41 40.50 42.98
N ASP A 134 -9.52 41.29 43.57
CA ASP A 134 -9.79 42.17 44.71
C ASP A 134 -9.96 43.63 44.26
N ASP A 135 -9.20 44.02 43.23
CA ASP A 135 -9.17 45.36 42.63
C ASP A 135 -9.47 45.26 41.13
N ILE A 136 -10.31 46.16 40.62
CA ILE A 136 -10.76 46.19 39.22
C ILE A 136 -9.62 46.43 38.23
N SER A 137 -8.49 46.99 38.66
CA SER A 137 -7.27 47.13 37.85
C SER A 137 -6.74 45.76 37.38
N THR A 138 -7.03 44.68 38.12
CA THR A 138 -6.72 43.30 37.70
C THR A 138 -7.53 42.90 36.46
N VAL A 139 -8.81 43.29 36.42
CA VAL A 139 -9.70 43.06 35.29
C VAL A 139 -9.27 43.93 34.10
N LYS A 140 -8.97 45.22 34.33
CA LYS A 140 -8.46 46.14 33.30
C LYS A 140 -7.19 45.62 32.64
N LEU A 141 -6.23 45.16 33.44
CA LEU A 141 -4.99 44.55 32.97
C LEU A 141 -5.27 43.30 32.13
N THR A 142 -6.09 42.38 32.61
CA THR A 142 -6.39 41.13 31.86
C THR A 142 -7.07 41.42 30.53
N ILE A 143 -8.00 42.39 30.49
CA ILE A 143 -8.63 42.84 29.23
C ILE A 143 -7.59 43.43 28.29
N LEU A 144 -6.69 44.29 28.78
CA LEU A 144 -5.62 44.87 27.97
C LEU A 144 -4.73 43.79 27.35
N LEU A 145 -4.32 42.81 28.16
CA LEU A 145 -3.46 41.71 27.71
C LEU A 145 -4.17 40.80 26.70
N GLU A 146 -5.47 40.52 26.90
CA GLU A 146 -6.25 39.73 25.95
C GLU A 146 -6.45 40.46 24.61
N LEU A 147 -6.65 41.78 24.64
CA LEU A 147 -6.72 42.61 23.43
C LEU A 147 -5.35 42.72 22.74
N ALA A 148 -4.25 42.85 23.50
CA ALA A 148 -2.87 42.86 23.00
C ALA A 148 -2.46 41.54 22.33
N ARG A 149 -3.06 40.43 22.76
CA ARG A 149 -2.84 39.11 22.14
C ARG A 149 -3.36 39.04 20.70
N ASP A 150 -4.36 39.84 20.36
CA ASP A 150 -4.91 39.86 19.02
C ASP A 150 -4.01 40.69 18.10
N SER A 151 -3.18 40.00 17.32
CA SER A 151 -2.25 40.64 16.37
C SER A 151 -2.96 41.53 15.35
N SER A 152 -4.27 41.36 15.12
CA SER A 152 -5.04 42.25 14.25
C SER A 152 -5.27 43.64 14.85
N LEU A 153 -5.16 43.79 16.17
CA LEU A 153 -5.35 45.07 16.87
C LEU A 153 -4.04 45.83 17.08
N ASN A 154 -2.90 45.13 17.05
CA ASN A 154 -1.55 45.70 17.22
C ASN A 154 -1.45 46.63 18.46
N ILE A 155 -1.98 46.15 19.59
CA ILE A 155 -1.98 46.83 20.88
C ILE A 155 -0.72 46.42 21.63
N ASN A 156 0.11 47.40 22.00
CA ASN A 156 1.29 47.15 22.84
C ASN A 156 1.03 47.63 24.27
N ALA A 157 0.86 46.68 25.20
CA ALA A 157 0.76 46.96 26.62
C ALA A 157 2.17 47.18 27.20
N ASP A 158 2.38 48.29 27.89
CA ASP A 158 3.63 48.61 28.56
C ASP A 158 3.41 48.91 30.04
N MET A 159 4.51 49.04 30.78
CA MET A 159 4.47 49.47 32.16
C MET A 159 5.68 50.33 32.49
N GLU A 160 5.40 51.43 33.18
CA GLU A 160 6.38 52.38 33.68
C GLU A 160 5.88 52.96 35.00
N ASP A 161 6.74 53.01 36.02
CA ASP A 161 6.43 53.57 37.34
C ASP A 161 5.14 53.01 37.99
N LEU A 162 4.92 51.70 37.89
CA LEU A 162 3.69 51.03 38.35
C LEU A 162 2.42 51.56 37.71
N ARG A 163 2.50 52.16 36.54
CA ARG A 163 1.34 52.52 35.74
C ARG A 163 1.32 51.63 34.50
N VAL A 164 0.21 50.93 34.33
CA VAL A 164 -0.02 50.15 33.12
C VAL A 164 -0.40 51.14 32.03
N GLY A 165 0.28 51.05 30.90
CA GLY A 165 0.05 51.91 29.77
C GLY A 165 -0.16 51.13 28.48
N ALA A 166 -0.51 51.90 27.45
CA ALA A 166 -0.54 51.44 26.08
C ALA A 166 -0.06 52.56 25.16
N GLU A 167 0.88 52.25 24.27
CA GLU A 167 1.48 53.24 23.34
C GLU A 167 2.13 54.45 24.05
N GLY A 168 2.71 54.25 25.24
CA GLY A 168 3.28 55.33 26.05
C GLY A 168 2.24 56.23 26.75
N VAL A 169 0.95 55.87 26.70
CA VAL A 169 -0.10 56.54 27.48
C VAL A 169 -0.40 55.72 28.72
N SER A 170 -0.24 56.33 29.90
CA SER A 170 -0.62 55.72 31.19
C SER A 170 -2.15 55.58 31.27
N LEU A 171 -2.65 54.36 31.50
CA LEU A 171 -4.07 54.07 31.64
C LEU A 171 -4.48 54.00 33.12
N PHE A 172 -3.88 53.10 33.91
CA PHE A 172 -4.27 52.90 35.32
C PHE A 172 -3.09 52.46 36.19
N ASP A 173 -3.28 52.53 37.51
CA ASP A 173 -2.25 52.20 38.50
C ASP A 173 -2.19 50.68 38.77
N ALA A 174 -0.98 50.12 38.82
CA ALA A 174 -0.69 48.73 39.11
C ALA A 174 -0.40 48.46 40.60
N ASN A 175 -0.30 49.50 41.44
CA ASN A 175 0.03 49.41 42.87
C ASN A 175 -0.90 48.46 43.63
N ASN A 176 -2.17 48.39 43.26
CA ASN A 176 -3.17 47.55 43.93
C ASN A 176 -3.38 46.20 43.23
N ILE A 177 -2.71 45.94 42.11
CA ILE A 177 -2.82 44.66 41.41
C ILE A 177 -1.94 43.65 42.16
N PRO A 178 -2.50 42.54 42.69
CA PRO A 178 -1.77 41.65 43.60
C PRO A 178 -0.46 41.10 43.02
N ILE A 179 -0.40 40.82 41.71
CA ILE A 179 0.80 40.31 41.04
C ILE A 179 1.99 41.28 41.13
N TYR A 180 1.74 42.59 41.27
CA TYR A 180 2.78 43.60 41.48
C TYR A 180 2.92 43.94 42.96
N ALA A 181 1.80 44.16 43.67
CA ALA A 181 1.79 44.55 45.09
C ALA A 181 2.45 43.51 46.02
N ASN A 182 2.26 42.23 45.70
CA ASN A 182 2.76 41.11 46.49
C ASN A 182 4.03 40.48 45.91
N ASN A 183 4.59 41.03 44.82
CA ASN A 183 5.84 40.52 44.30
C ASN A 183 6.99 40.78 45.30
N PRO A 184 7.67 39.74 45.79
CA PRO A 184 8.64 39.88 46.88
C PRO A 184 9.85 40.72 46.47
N ARG A 185 10.34 40.55 45.22
CA ARG A 185 11.48 41.30 44.69
C ARG A 185 11.13 42.78 44.48
N LEU A 186 9.96 43.06 43.92
CA LEU A 186 9.50 44.43 43.69
C LEU A 186 9.29 45.18 45.01
N ARG A 187 8.77 44.51 46.04
CA ARG A 187 8.64 45.09 47.39
C ARG A 187 10.00 45.45 47.99
N GLU A 188 10.94 44.51 47.97
CA GLU A 188 12.30 44.73 48.48
C GLU A 188 13.00 45.90 47.77
N LEU A 189 12.90 45.97 46.43
CA LEU A 189 13.51 47.06 45.66
C LEU A 189 12.87 48.43 45.98
N ARG A 190 11.55 48.46 46.24
CA ARG A 190 10.83 49.68 46.61
C ARG A 190 11.21 50.19 48.01
N GLU A 191 11.28 49.29 48.99
CA GLU A 191 11.69 49.64 50.36
C GLU A 191 13.11 50.23 50.37
N LYS A 192 14.05 49.60 49.63
CA LYS A 192 15.41 50.13 49.48
C LYS A 192 15.46 51.48 48.79
N LYS A 193 14.61 51.69 47.78
CA LYS A 193 14.50 52.97 47.07
C LYS A 193 14.00 54.06 48.01
N GLU A 194 12.95 53.81 48.77
CA GLU A 194 12.37 54.75 49.73
C GLU A 194 13.39 55.16 50.81
N GLU A 195 14.15 54.21 51.36
CA GLU A 195 15.23 54.48 52.31
C GLU A 195 16.31 55.41 51.71
N LEU A 196 16.72 55.16 50.47
CA LEU A 196 17.72 55.98 49.78
C LEU A 196 17.19 57.37 49.40
N GLU A 197 15.92 57.47 49.01
CA GLU A 197 15.25 58.74 48.73
C GLU A 197 15.15 59.61 50.00
N GLU A 198 14.81 59.03 51.15
CA GLU A 198 14.83 59.74 52.42
C GLU A 198 16.22 60.27 52.78
N ARG A 199 17.26 59.44 52.59
CA ARG A 199 18.66 59.84 52.81
C ARG A 199 19.07 60.95 51.85
N TYR A 200 18.64 60.88 50.60
CA TYR A 200 18.87 61.90 49.59
C TYR A 200 18.20 63.23 49.96
N THR A 201 16.94 63.21 50.41
CA THR A 201 16.23 64.41 50.90
C THR A 201 16.89 65.00 52.14
N LYS A 202 17.37 64.18 53.08
CA LYS A 202 18.14 64.64 54.25
C LYS A 202 19.45 65.32 53.84
N ALA A 203 20.17 64.76 52.85
CA ALA A 203 21.38 65.37 52.31
C ALA A 203 21.12 66.68 51.54
N GLN A 204 19.95 66.82 50.89
CA GLN A 204 19.54 68.07 50.22
C GLN A 204 19.39 69.25 51.18
N ASN A 205 18.96 69.00 52.42
CA ASN A 205 18.69 70.02 53.43
C ASN A 205 19.92 70.44 54.25
N GLN A 206 21.10 69.86 53.99
CA GLN A 206 22.37 70.20 54.66
C GLN A 206 23.15 71.30 53.91
N THR A 207 23.93 72.09 54.65
CA THR A 207 24.74 73.19 54.11
C THR A 207 25.80 72.67 53.13
N GLU A 208 25.86 73.23 51.93
CA GLU A 208 26.57 72.64 50.79
C GLU A 208 28.10 72.70 50.97
N ASN A 209 28.75 71.52 50.93
CA ASN A 209 30.20 71.33 50.93
C ASN A 209 30.59 70.20 49.96
N ASN A 210 31.89 70.01 49.70
CA ASN A 210 32.36 69.01 48.74
C ASN A 210 31.97 67.56 49.11
N GLU A 211 31.84 67.24 50.39
CA GLU A 211 31.46 65.90 50.86
C GLU A 211 29.97 65.62 50.65
N THR A 212 29.10 66.58 50.97
CA THR A 212 27.64 66.49 50.75
C THR A 212 27.29 66.49 49.25
N ALA A 213 28.04 67.19 48.40
CA ALA A 213 27.87 67.12 46.95
C ALA A 213 28.23 65.73 46.38
N LEU A 214 29.30 65.10 46.87
CA LEU A 214 29.69 63.76 46.48
C LEU A 214 28.70 62.69 46.98
N GLU A 215 28.16 62.85 48.19
CA GLU A 215 27.14 61.96 48.75
C GLU A 215 25.82 62.04 47.96
N LYS A 216 25.36 63.24 47.59
CA LYS A 216 24.18 63.45 46.73
C LYS A 216 24.36 62.76 45.36
N LEU A 217 25.54 62.86 44.74
CA LEU A 217 25.81 62.21 43.46
C LEU A 217 25.78 60.68 43.55
N LYS A 218 26.33 60.11 44.64
CA LYS A 218 26.29 58.65 44.88
C LYS A 218 24.86 58.16 45.13
N LEU A 219 24.12 58.82 46.01
CA LEU A 219 22.72 58.49 46.31
C LEU A 219 21.83 58.61 45.07
N SER A 220 21.98 59.68 44.28
CA SER A 220 21.26 59.83 43.00
C SER A 220 21.61 58.72 42.00
N GLY A 221 22.89 58.31 41.94
CA GLY A 221 23.32 57.18 41.12
C GLY A 221 22.72 55.84 41.54
N GLU A 222 22.62 55.57 42.85
CA GLU A 222 22.00 54.35 43.39
C GLU A 222 20.48 54.34 43.21
N ILE A 223 19.80 55.47 43.44
CA ILE A 223 18.36 55.63 43.18
C ILE A 223 18.06 55.40 41.69
N ASN A 224 18.87 55.94 40.78
CA ASN A 224 18.72 55.71 39.34
C ASN A 224 18.90 54.23 38.96
N ARG A 225 19.86 53.53 39.59
CA ARG A 225 20.02 52.08 39.38
C ARG A 225 18.82 51.28 39.87
N LEU A 226 18.32 51.59 41.08
CA LEU A 226 17.12 50.94 41.61
C LEU A 226 15.88 51.21 40.74
N ASN A 227 15.74 52.43 40.18
CA ASN A 227 14.66 52.74 39.25
C ASN A 227 14.70 51.85 38.01
N GLU A 228 15.88 51.63 37.42
CA GLU A 228 16.03 50.71 36.29
C GLU A 228 15.75 49.26 36.68
N GLU A 229 16.21 48.79 37.84
CA GLU A 229 15.92 47.44 38.31
C GLU A 229 14.42 47.21 38.60
N ILE A 230 13.75 48.21 39.17
CA ILE A 230 12.30 48.22 39.37
C ILE A 230 11.61 48.15 38.01
N LYS A 231 12.01 48.98 37.04
CA LYS A 231 11.45 49.00 35.68
C LYS A 231 11.62 47.67 34.94
N ILE A 232 12.78 47.02 35.08
CA ILE A 232 13.03 45.68 34.52
C ILE A 232 12.12 44.65 35.19
N THR A 233 12.10 44.61 36.53
CA THR A 233 11.28 43.65 37.30
C THR A 233 9.80 43.79 36.97
N GLN A 234 9.34 45.03 36.82
CA GLN A 234 8.01 45.40 36.36
C GLN A 234 7.68 44.81 34.99
N ARG A 235 8.56 45.01 34.00
CA ARG A 235 8.40 44.45 32.65
C ARG A 235 8.40 42.92 32.66
N ASP A 236 9.23 42.30 33.48
CA ASP A 236 9.28 40.84 33.61
C ASP A 236 7.97 40.27 34.17
N ILE A 237 7.38 40.93 35.17
CA ILE A 237 6.06 40.55 35.71
C ILE A 237 4.97 40.69 34.64
N LEU A 238 4.99 41.79 33.87
CA LEU A 238 4.03 42.00 32.76
C LEU A 238 4.18 40.91 31.69
N SER A 239 5.41 40.58 31.30
CA SER A 239 5.69 39.52 30.32
C SER A 239 5.21 38.15 30.79
N LEU A 240 5.42 37.84 32.08
CA LEU A 240 4.88 36.63 32.68
C LEU A 240 3.36 36.62 32.70
N ALA A 241 2.71 37.74 33.03
CA ALA A 241 1.25 37.88 32.99
C ALA A 241 0.69 37.71 31.57
N GLN A 242 1.38 38.22 30.54
CA GLN A 242 1.04 38.01 29.12
C GLN A 242 1.09 36.52 28.75
N THR A 243 2.15 35.83 29.18
CA THR A 243 2.34 34.39 28.93
C THR A 243 1.24 33.56 29.57
N ILE A 244 0.92 33.84 30.84
CA ILE A 244 -0.13 33.15 31.60
C ILE A 244 -1.51 33.39 30.97
N THR A 245 -1.83 34.65 30.63
CA THR A 245 -3.08 35.04 29.95
C THR A 245 -3.21 34.30 28.61
N ALA A 246 -2.14 34.26 27.81
CA ALA A 246 -2.15 33.56 26.53
C ALA A 246 -2.45 32.06 26.69
N CYS A 247 -1.86 31.40 27.70
CA CYS A 247 -2.10 29.99 28.00
C CYS A 247 -3.51 29.73 28.54
N ALA A 248 -3.97 30.52 29.52
CA ALA A 248 -5.28 30.40 30.15
C ALA A 248 -6.44 30.48 29.14
N PHE A 249 -6.29 31.32 28.11
CA PHE A 249 -7.31 31.54 27.08
C PHE A 249 -6.95 30.92 25.71
N SER A 250 -6.04 29.93 25.67
CA SER A 250 -5.60 29.25 24.44
C SER A 250 -6.56 28.17 23.93
N GLY A 251 -7.51 27.74 24.77
CA GLY A 251 -8.41 26.61 24.47
C GLY A 251 -7.75 25.23 24.57
N LYS A 252 -6.48 25.15 24.97
CA LYS A 252 -5.80 23.88 25.24
C LYS A 252 -6.14 23.36 26.64
N ASN A 253 -6.20 22.05 26.80
CA ASN A 253 -6.36 21.43 28.12
C ASN A 253 -5.11 21.67 28.98
N VAL A 254 -5.25 22.57 29.96
CA VAL A 254 -4.22 22.88 30.94
C VAL A 254 -4.39 21.96 32.16
N SER A 255 -3.29 21.43 32.70
CA SER A 255 -3.34 20.53 33.87
C SER A 255 -3.85 21.27 35.12
N GLU A 256 -4.50 20.55 36.04
CA GLU A 256 -4.99 21.12 37.31
C GLU A 256 -3.88 21.80 38.12
N ARG A 257 -2.65 21.29 38.03
CA ARG A 257 -1.47 21.90 38.67
C ARG A 257 -1.13 23.27 38.07
N ILE A 258 -1.20 23.42 36.75
CA ILE A 258 -0.95 24.72 36.09
C ILE A 258 -2.10 25.69 36.41
N LYS A 259 -3.36 25.22 36.43
CA LYS A 259 -4.50 26.05 36.86
C LYS A 259 -4.33 26.57 38.29
N ALA A 260 -3.88 25.71 39.22
CA ALA A 260 -3.58 26.10 40.59
C ALA A 260 -2.40 27.09 40.67
N ALA A 261 -1.35 26.91 39.85
CA ALA A 261 -0.24 27.85 39.78
C ALA A 261 -0.67 29.22 39.26
N TYR A 262 -1.55 29.28 38.25
CA TYR A 262 -2.08 30.57 37.77
C TYR A 262 -2.89 31.28 38.84
N ARG A 263 -3.72 30.56 39.62
CA ARG A 263 -4.47 31.15 40.74
C ARG A 263 -3.57 31.68 41.86
N LEU A 264 -2.43 31.04 42.14
CA LEU A 264 -1.44 31.53 43.10
C LEU A 264 -0.70 32.76 42.55
N PHE A 265 -0.35 32.73 41.27
CA PHE A 265 0.27 33.86 40.58
C PHE A 265 -0.64 35.09 40.60
N GLU A 266 -1.94 34.95 40.32
CA GLU A 266 -2.93 36.04 40.35
C GLU A 266 -3.03 36.73 41.72
N LYS A 267 -2.74 36.00 42.81
CA LYS A 267 -2.66 36.55 44.19
C LYS A 267 -1.30 37.19 44.50
N GLY A 268 -0.35 37.09 43.59
CA GLY A 268 1.05 37.45 43.78
C GLY A 268 1.81 36.51 44.73
N ASP A 269 1.35 35.27 44.92
CA ASP A 269 2.06 34.24 45.69
C ASP A 269 3.09 33.50 44.82
N TYR A 270 4.20 34.17 44.55
CA TYR A 270 5.28 33.64 43.71
C TYR A 270 5.98 32.42 44.33
N ASP A 271 6.05 32.34 45.66
CA ASP A 271 6.71 31.22 46.33
C ASP A 271 5.83 29.98 46.36
N GLY A 272 4.50 30.14 46.53
CA GLY A 272 3.53 29.07 46.31
C GLY A 272 3.56 28.52 44.88
N VAL A 273 3.70 29.39 43.88
CA VAL A 273 3.89 28.97 42.47
C VAL A 273 5.17 28.16 42.30
N LYS A 274 6.30 28.64 42.83
CA LYS A 274 7.58 27.91 42.77
C LYS A 274 7.45 26.54 43.42
N VAL A 275 6.96 26.45 44.66
CA VAL A 275 6.78 25.18 45.38
C VAL A 275 5.88 24.22 44.61
N LEU A 276 4.78 24.71 44.03
CA LEU A 276 3.84 23.88 43.27
C LEU A 276 4.44 23.36 41.95
N LEU A 277 5.34 24.12 41.34
CA LEU A 277 5.95 23.83 40.04
C LEU A 277 7.38 23.28 40.11
N THR A 278 7.94 23.06 41.31
CA THR A 278 9.28 22.46 41.48
C THR A 278 9.27 20.96 41.13
N ASP A 279 10.37 20.46 40.57
CA ASP A 279 10.44 19.19 39.83
C ASP A 279 10.30 17.90 40.66
N GLU A 280 10.61 17.89 41.96
CA GLU A 280 10.66 16.66 42.76
C GLU A 280 9.36 15.83 42.72
N LYS A 281 8.19 16.48 42.81
CA LYS A 281 6.89 15.79 42.74
C LYS A 281 6.48 15.41 41.32
N ARG A 282 7.10 15.97 40.29
CA ARG A 282 6.83 15.67 38.87
C ARG A 282 7.57 14.42 38.44
N GLU A 283 8.84 14.33 38.80
CA GLU A 283 9.66 13.16 38.51
C GLU A 283 9.11 11.93 39.21
N GLU A 284 8.62 12.04 40.45
CA GLU A 284 8.02 10.91 41.17
C GLU A 284 6.76 10.37 40.47
N GLN A 285 5.84 11.25 40.06
CA GLN A 285 4.61 10.86 39.36
C GLN A 285 4.89 10.29 37.96
N LEU A 286 5.86 10.89 37.25
CA LEU A 286 6.30 10.38 35.95
C LEU A 286 6.92 8.99 36.09
N THR A 287 7.75 8.79 37.12
CA THR A 287 8.38 7.50 37.42
C THR A 287 7.34 6.43 37.74
N GLN A 288 6.32 6.77 38.55
CA GLN A 288 5.22 5.84 38.85
C GLN A 288 4.40 5.48 37.59
N ALA A 289 4.08 6.46 36.74
CA ALA A 289 3.37 6.20 35.49
C ALA A 289 4.19 5.32 34.52
N MET A 290 5.49 5.59 34.39
CA MET A 290 6.41 4.77 33.60
C MET A 290 6.52 3.34 34.15
N LEU A 291 6.51 3.17 35.48
CA LEU A 291 6.53 1.85 36.11
C LEU A 291 5.28 1.03 35.77
N ILE A 292 4.09 1.65 35.85
CA ILE A 292 2.82 0.99 35.49
C ILE A 292 2.83 0.58 34.02
N THR A 293 3.23 1.49 33.12
CA THR A 293 3.34 1.19 31.69
C THR A 293 4.34 0.07 31.42
N GLY A 294 5.51 0.09 32.06
CA GLY A 294 6.52 -0.96 31.93
C GLY A 294 6.03 -2.33 32.44
N GLN A 295 5.27 -2.34 33.54
CA GLN A 295 4.63 -3.57 34.04
C GLN A 295 3.59 -4.12 33.06
N ALA A 296 2.73 -3.26 32.52
CA ALA A 296 1.76 -3.65 31.50
C ALA A 296 2.46 -4.22 30.26
N GLN A 297 3.49 -3.54 29.73
CA GLN A 297 4.27 -4.02 28.59
C GLN A 297 4.89 -5.40 28.84
N LYS A 298 5.43 -5.64 30.03
CA LYS A 298 6.00 -6.94 30.40
C LYS A 298 4.95 -8.06 30.41
N ILE A 299 3.79 -7.81 31.01
CA ILE A 299 2.69 -8.79 31.05
C ILE A 299 2.19 -9.09 29.64
N MET A 300 1.96 -8.06 28.83
CA MET A 300 1.49 -8.22 27.46
C MET A 300 2.52 -8.91 26.57
N GLY A 301 3.81 -8.64 26.76
CA GLY A 301 4.90 -9.36 26.09
C GLY A 301 4.88 -10.86 26.40
N GLY A 302 4.73 -11.24 27.67
CA GLY A 302 4.62 -12.66 28.06
C GLY A 302 3.40 -13.35 27.45
N TYR A 303 2.25 -12.67 27.40
CA TYR A 303 1.05 -13.20 26.75
C TYR A 303 1.25 -13.41 25.24
N ILE A 304 1.99 -12.52 24.56
CA ILE A 304 2.36 -12.71 23.15
C ILE A 304 3.23 -13.97 22.99
N GLU A 305 4.23 -14.17 23.84
CA GLU A 305 5.09 -15.36 23.79
C GLU A 305 4.30 -16.67 23.95
N GLU A 306 3.32 -16.70 24.86
CA GLU A 306 2.40 -17.83 25.04
C GLU A 306 1.57 -18.11 23.77
N ASN A 307 1.01 -17.06 23.15
CA ASN A 307 0.26 -17.21 21.90
C ASN A 307 1.15 -17.69 20.75
N LEU A 308 2.39 -17.19 20.64
CA LEU A 308 3.34 -17.65 19.63
C LEU A 308 3.74 -19.12 19.82
N LEU A 309 3.83 -19.59 21.07
CA LEU A 309 4.06 -21.01 21.36
C LEU A 309 2.85 -21.86 20.94
N LEU A 310 1.63 -21.39 21.21
CA LEU A 310 0.41 -22.06 20.76
C LEU A 310 0.34 -22.13 19.24
N ILE A 311 0.64 -21.03 18.53
CA ILE A 311 0.73 -21.02 17.07
C ILE A 311 1.72 -22.07 16.57
N LYS A 312 2.93 -22.11 17.13
CA LYS A 312 3.94 -23.11 16.73
C LYS A 312 3.46 -24.55 16.94
N THR A 313 2.74 -24.79 18.02
CA THR A 313 2.16 -26.11 18.34
C THR A 313 1.11 -26.51 17.30
N LEU A 314 0.18 -25.61 16.99
CA LEU A 314 -0.85 -25.83 15.97
C LEU A 314 -0.25 -26.04 14.57
N CYS A 315 0.79 -25.28 14.22
CA CYS A 315 1.50 -25.48 12.95
C CYS A 315 2.18 -26.86 12.89
N ALA A 316 2.72 -27.36 14.00
CA ALA A 316 3.39 -28.65 14.07
C ALA A 316 2.42 -29.84 13.95
N GLU A 317 1.17 -29.67 14.39
CA GLU A 317 0.08 -30.65 14.21
C GLU A 317 -0.46 -30.70 12.76
N GLY A 318 -0.07 -29.73 11.92
CA GLY A 318 -0.52 -29.60 10.55
C GLY A 318 -1.66 -28.58 10.40
N ILE A 319 -1.51 -27.69 9.43
CA ILE A 319 -2.52 -26.69 9.10
C ILE A 319 -3.68 -27.37 8.36
N ASN A 320 -4.88 -27.27 8.92
CA ASN A 320 -6.11 -27.83 8.37
C ASN A 320 -7.25 -26.80 8.46
N THR A 321 -8.45 -27.19 8.04
CA THR A 321 -9.61 -26.29 7.99
C THR A 321 -10.06 -25.73 9.34
N GLU A 322 -9.72 -26.41 10.45
CA GLU A 322 -10.07 -25.97 11.82
C GLU A 322 -8.94 -25.17 12.48
N SER A 323 -7.67 -25.55 12.26
CA SER A 323 -6.52 -24.88 12.88
C SER A 323 -6.16 -23.56 12.19
N LEU A 324 -6.41 -23.42 10.89
CA LEU A 324 -6.05 -22.22 10.13
C LEU A 324 -6.72 -20.93 10.68
N PRO A 325 -8.05 -20.87 10.89
CA PRO A 325 -8.68 -19.68 11.47
C PRO A 325 -8.19 -19.37 12.89
N ALA A 326 -7.88 -20.40 13.69
CA ALA A 326 -7.36 -20.22 15.04
C ALA A 326 -5.97 -19.58 15.03
N ILE A 327 -5.06 -20.04 14.17
CA ILE A 327 -3.72 -19.47 14.00
C ILE A 327 -3.81 -18.01 13.54
N THR A 328 -4.66 -17.71 12.55
CA THR A 328 -4.87 -16.34 12.06
C THR A 328 -5.40 -15.41 13.16
N ALA A 329 -6.34 -15.88 13.98
CA ALA A 329 -6.86 -15.12 15.11
C ALA A 329 -5.81 -14.85 16.18
N LEU A 330 -4.95 -15.83 16.49
CA LEU A 330 -3.85 -15.68 17.45
C LEU A 330 -2.82 -14.64 16.97
N TYR A 331 -2.42 -14.69 15.69
CA TYR A 331 -1.54 -13.67 15.13
C TYR A 331 -2.17 -12.28 15.13
N GLY A 332 -3.44 -12.16 14.74
CA GLY A 332 -4.17 -10.89 14.79
C GLY A 332 -4.27 -10.32 16.21
N ARG A 333 -4.42 -11.19 17.22
CA ARG A 333 -4.37 -10.77 18.63
C ARG A 333 -2.98 -10.29 19.03
N CYS A 334 -1.92 -10.97 18.62
CA CYS A 334 -0.55 -10.53 18.89
C CYS A 334 -0.25 -9.17 18.24
N GLU A 335 -0.69 -8.96 16.99
CA GLU A 335 -0.57 -7.68 16.27
C GLU A 335 -1.26 -6.56 17.03
N GLN A 336 -2.53 -6.75 17.43
CA GLN A 336 -3.29 -5.76 18.18
C GLN A 336 -2.58 -5.34 19.47
N LEU A 337 -2.11 -6.31 20.26
CA LEU A 337 -1.42 -6.05 21.53
C LEU A 337 -0.07 -5.36 21.31
N THR A 338 0.61 -5.68 20.21
CA THR A 338 1.90 -5.08 19.87
C THR A 338 1.74 -3.60 19.54
N GLU A 339 0.70 -3.23 18.79
CA GLU A 339 0.43 -1.82 18.48
C GLU A 339 -0.12 -1.06 19.70
N GLU A 340 -1.03 -1.66 20.50
CA GLU A 340 -1.64 -1.01 21.67
C GLU A 340 -0.60 -0.65 22.76
N TYR A 341 0.39 -1.53 22.99
CA TYR A 341 1.40 -1.37 24.05
C TYR A 341 2.79 -0.98 23.52
N ALA A 342 2.90 -0.67 22.22
CA ALA A 342 4.16 -0.32 21.55
C ALA A 342 5.29 -1.35 21.80
N LEU A 343 4.99 -2.63 21.60
CA LEU A 343 5.92 -3.74 21.80
C LEU A 343 6.78 -4.01 20.55
N ASN A 344 7.80 -4.87 20.71
CA ASN A 344 8.70 -5.30 19.64
C ASN A 344 7.94 -6.13 18.58
N LYS A 345 8.20 -5.83 17.31
CA LYS A 345 7.58 -6.46 16.14
C LYS A 345 8.30 -7.71 15.62
N ASP A 346 9.26 -8.29 16.33
CA ASP A 346 10.10 -9.41 15.83
C ASP A 346 9.29 -10.62 15.30
N PHE A 347 8.13 -10.93 15.89
CA PHE A 347 7.28 -12.03 15.41
C PHE A 347 6.58 -11.72 14.08
N TYR A 348 6.56 -10.46 13.62
CA TYR A 348 5.99 -10.09 12.33
C TYR A 348 6.71 -10.81 11.18
N TYR A 349 7.98 -11.21 11.37
CA TYR A 349 8.69 -12.03 10.38
C TYR A 349 7.97 -13.37 10.16
N THR A 350 7.71 -14.10 11.24
CA THR A 350 6.99 -15.39 11.18
C THR A 350 5.54 -15.23 10.76
N TYR A 351 4.90 -14.11 11.13
CA TYR A 351 3.54 -13.82 10.72
C TYR A 351 3.45 -13.52 9.22
N ALA A 352 4.34 -12.69 8.68
CA ALA A 352 4.38 -12.39 7.25
C ALA A 352 4.74 -13.63 6.40
N TYR A 353 5.65 -14.48 6.90
CA TYR A 353 5.92 -15.77 6.27
C TYR A 353 4.66 -16.63 6.21
N PHE A 354 3.95 -16.78 7.33
CA PHE A 354 2.68 -17.50 7.40
C PHE A 354 1.65 -16.94 6.41
N LEU A 355 1.43 -15.62 6.40
CA LEU A 355 0.50 -14.97 5.47
C LEU A 355 0.88 -15.19 4.00
N THR A 356 2.18 -15.22 3.69
CA THR A 356 2.68 -15.50 2.32
C THR A 356 2.32 -16.91 1.88
N GLU A 357 2.50 -17.91 2.75
CA GLU A 357 2.11 -19.30 2.48
C GLU A 357 0.59 -19.45 2.31
N GLN A 358 -0.20 -18.70 3.06
CA GLN A 358 -1.67 -18.65 2.91
C GLN A 358 -2.13 -17.81 1.70
N LYS A 359 -1.20 -17.27 0.91
CA LYS A 359 -1.45 -16.40 -0.25
C LYS A 359 -2.20 -15.10 0.10
N GLU A 360 -2.12 -14.66 1.35
CA GLU A 360 -2.67 -13.39 1.85
C GLU A 360 -1.67 -12.24 1.62
N TYR A 361 -1.28 -12.03 0.37
CA TYR A 361 -0.15 -11.16 0.02
C TYR A 361 -0.32 -9.70 0.42
N ALA A 362 -1.56 -9.18 0.43
CA ALA A 362 -1.84 -7.80 0.82
C ALA A 362 -1.50 -7.55 2.29
N LYS A 363 -1.97 -8.42 3.20
CA LYS A 363 -1.67 -8.31 4.62
C LYS A 363 -0.21 -8.65 4.90
N ALA A 364 0.36 -9.64 4.21
CA ALA A 364 1.79 -9.95 4.32
C ALA A 364 2.67 -8.73 3.98
N LYS A 365 2.30 -7.95 2.96
CA LYS A 365 3.02 -6.73 2.57
C LYS A 365 2.93 -5.63 3.61
N GLU A 366 1.77 -5.46 4.24
CA GLU A 366 1.56 -4.53 5.34
C GLU A 366 2.44 -4.89 6.54
N ILE A 367 2.40 -6.16 6.98
CA ILE A 367 3.18 -6.67 8.12
C ILE A 367 4.68 -6.56 7.85
N CYS A 368 5.16 -6.98 6.67
CA CYS A 368 6.57 -6.82 6.30
C CYS A 368 7.00 -5.34 6.26
N GLY A 369 6.16 -4.43 5.75
CA GLY A 369 6.48 -3.01 5.70
C GLY A 369 6.55 -2.37 7.10
N ALA A 370 5.73 -2.82 8.04
CA ALA A 370 5.82 -2.43 9.44
C ALA A 370 7.10 -2.98 10.11
N LEU A 371 7.46 -4.23 9.80
CA LEU A 371 8.68 -4.87 10.28
C LEU A 371 9.95 -4.20 9.75
N GLU A 372 10.01 -3.89 8.45
CA GLU A 372 11.16 -3.22 7.82
C GLU A 372 11.48 -1.90 8.54
N LYS A 373 10.47 -1.04 8.74
CA LYS A 373 10.63 0.23 9.46
C LYS A 373 11.12 0.06 10.89
N ASP A 374 10.56 -0.91 11.62
CA ASP A 374 10.93 -1.19 13.00
C ASP A 374 12.36 -1.73 13.13
N TRP A 375 12.75 -2.65 12.24
CA TRP A 375 14.09 -3.24 12.22
C TRP A 375 15.17 -2.25 11.78
N GLU A 376 14.87 -1.38 10.81
CA GLU A 376 15.75 -0.28 10.42
C GLU A 376 15.93 0.72 11.58
N ALA A 377 14.85 1.10 12.28
CA ALA A 377 14.94 2.01 13.42
C ALA A 377 15.74 1.43 14.60
N ARG A 378 15.64 0.12 14.84
CA ARG A 378 16.33 -0.57 15.94
C ARG A 378 17.73 -1.06 15.60
N ASN A 379 18.20 -0.89 14.36
CA ASN A 379 19.50 -1.41 13.87
C ASN A 379 19.71 -2.89 14.23
N VAL A 380 18.75 -3.75 13.87
CA VAL A 380 18.85 -5.19 14.13
C VAL A 380 20.05 -5.81 13.37
N SER A 381 20.45 -7.02 13.78
CA SER A 381 21.57 -7.74 13.14
C SER A 381 21.41 -7.84 11.62
N LYS A 382 22.51 -7.68 10.88
CA LYS A 382 22.59 -7.86 9.41
C LYS A 382 21.96 -9.18 8.93
N VAL A 383 22.15 -10.28 9.66
CA VAL A 383 21.57 -11.61 9.34
C VAL A 383 20.04 -11.57 9.29
N LYS A 384 19.39 -11.01 10.32
CA LYS A 384 17.93 -10.83 10.35
C LYS A 384 17.47 -9.96 9.17
N LEU A 385 18.16 -8.84 8.93
CA LEU A 385 17.80 -7.92 7.85
C LEU A 385 17.87 -8.60 6.46
N ALA A 386 18.90 -9.39 6.19
CA ALA A 386 19.02 -10.17 4.96
C ALA A 386 17.87 -11.19 4.81
N ALA A 387 17.53 -11.92 5.87
CA ALA A 387 16.41 -12.87 5.85
C ALA A 387 15.06 -12.18 5.57
N MET A 388 14.84 -10.98 6.11
CA MET A 388 13.63 -10.20 5.84
C MET A 388 13.60 -9.68 4.39
N TYR A 389 14.73 -9.19 3.85
CA TYR A 389 14.78 -8.80 2.44
C TYR A 389 14.57 -10.00 1.50
N ASN A 390 15.06 -11.18 1.84
CA ASN A 390 14.75 -12.39 1.08
C ASN A 390 13.24 -12.72 1.11
N LEU A 391 12.60 -12.62 2.28
CA LEU A 391 11.14 -12.79 2.42
C LEU A 391 10.35 -11.75 1.62
N LEU A 392 10.76 -10.47 1.65
CA LEU A 392 10.17 -9.42 0.82
C LEU A 392 10.36 -9.71 -0.68
N GLY A 393 11.54 -10.20 -1.08
CA GLY A 393 11.81 -10.65 -2.44
C GLY A 393 10.83 -11.72 -2.90
N ASN A 394 10.65 -12.77 -2.08
CA ASN A 394 9.68 -13.85 -2.32
C ASN A 394 8.26 -13.30 -2.44
N LEU A 395 7.83 -12.45 -1.49
CA LEU A 395 6.49 -11.88 -1.47
C LEU A 395 6.21 -11.02 -2.71
N MET A 396 7.17 -10.16 -3.11
CA MET A 396 7.02 -9.34 -4.32
C MET A 396 6.96 -10.20 -5.59
N GLN A 397 7.72 -11.30 -5.65
CA GLN A 397 7.64 -12.25 -6.76
C GLN A 397 6.24 -12.87 -6.88
N GLN A 398 5.66 -13.31 -5.76
CA GLN A 398 4.29 -13.85 -5.73
C GLN A 398 3.23 -12.82 -6.13
N CYS A 399 3.50 -11.53 -5.88
CA CYS A 399 2.67 -10.42 -6.34
C CYS A 399 2.89 -10.04 -7.81
N ASN A 400 3.78 -10.76 -8.52
CA ASN A 400 4.23 -10.46 -9.88
C ASN A 400 4.89 -9.06 -10.01
N ASP A 401 5.43 -8.52 -8.91
CA ASP A 401 6.24 -7.29 -8.88
C ASP A 401 7.72 -7.66 -8.99
N LEU A 402 8.11 -8.09 -10.19
CA LEU A 402 9.44 -8.63 -10.48
C LEU A 402 10.57 -7.60 -10.27
N ASN A 403 10.25 -6.30 -10.32
CA ASN A 403 11.23 -5.23 -10.13
C ASN A 403 11.54 -5.00 -8.65
N ASN A 404 10.52 -4.92 -7.80
CA ASN A 404 10.76 -4.84 -6.36
C ASN A 404 11.31 -6.16 -5.81
N SER A 405 10.90 -7.31 -6.37
CA SER A 405 11.49 -8.60 -6.01
C SER A 405 13.00 -8.64 -6.27
N GLU A 406 13.45 -8.28 -7.49
CA GLU A 406 14.88 -8.17 -7.80
C GLU A 406 15.61 -7.23 -6.84
N LYS A 407 15.04 -6.04 -6.57
CA LYS A 407 15.61 -5.06 -5.65
C LYS A 407 15.86 -5.66 -4.26
N TYR A 408 14.90 -6.39 -3.70
CA TYR A 408 15.03 -6.96 -2.37
C TYR A 408 15.98 -8.17 -2.34
N TYR A 409 16.00 -9.02 -3.36
CA TYR A 409 17.01 -10.08 -3.44
C TYR A 409 18.43 -9.53 -3.57
N LEU A 410 18.63 -8.44 -4.33
CA LEU A 410 19.94 -7.78 -4.43
C LEU A 410 20.36 -7.16 -3.08
N LYS A 411 19.44 -6.53 -2.34
CA LYS A 411 19.72 -6.06 -0.97
C LYS A 411 20.12 -7.22 -0.03
N ALA A 412 19.41 -8.35 -0.09
CA ALA A 412 19.74 -9.53 0.70
C ALA A 412 21.12 -10.09 0.32
N MET A 413 21.43 -10.12 -0.98
CA MET A 413 22.71 -10.58 -1.52
C MET A 413 23.86 -9.69 -1.06
N GLU A 414 23.74 -8.36 -1.17
CA GLU A 414 24.76 -7.41 -0.72
C GLU A 414 25.13 -7.61 0.77
N ILE A 415 24.12 -7.79 1.62
CA ILE A 415 24.35 -8.05 3.05
C ILE A 415 25.04 -9.40 3.27
N ARG A 416 24.59 -10.46 2.57
CA ARG A 416 25.16 -11.82 2.69
C ARG A 416 26.59 -11.88 2.14
N GLU A 417 26.91 -11.16 1.08
CA GLU A 417 28.28 -11.02 0.57
C GLU A 417 29.18 -10.32 1.59
N SER A 418 28.73 -9.19 2.17
CA SER A 418 29.47 -8.50 3.25
C SER A 418 29.71 -9.41 4.46
N LEU A 419 28.74 -10.25 4.83
CA LEU A 419 28.89 -11.21 5.92
C LEU A 419 29.83 -12.37 5.57
N ALA A 420 29.84 -12.79 4.31
CA ALA A 420 30.73 -13.83 3.80
C ALA A 420 32.19 -13.38 3.69
N GLU A 421 32.48 -12.08 3.57
CA GLU A 421 33.87 -11.58 3.69
C GLU A 421 34.47 -11.86 5.07
N GLU A 422 33.64 -11.81 6.12
CA GLU A 422 34.05 -12.09 7.50
C GLU A 422 34.06 -13.59 7.81
N ASN A 423 33.04 -14.33 7.37
CA ASN A 423 32.88 -15.77 7.61
C ASN A 423 32.37 -16.53 6.37
N PRO A 424 33.24 -16.80 5.38
CA PRO A 424 32.83 -17.34 4.09
C PRO A 424 32.04 -18.66 4.18
N GLU A 425 32.51 -19.60 5.00
CA GLU A 425 31.89 -20.94 5.10
C GLU A 425 30.47 -20.88 5.68
N GLN A 426 30.20 -19.94 6.59
CA GLN A 426 28.88 -19.82 7.24
C GLN A 426 27.81 -19.29 6.27
N PHE A 427 28.17 -18.39 5.37
CA PHE A 427 27.24 -17.68 4.49
C PHE A 427 27.21 -18.20 3.05
N ARG A 428 27.96 -19.27 2.73
CA ARG A 428 27.95 -19.89 1.39
C ARG A 428 26.56 -20.37 0.97
N GLU A 429 25.83 -21.02 1.87
CA GLU A 429 24.47 -21.49 1.58
C GLU A 429 23.53 -20.31 1.29
N ASP A 430 23.59 -19.28 2.15
CA ASP A 430 22.82 -18.04 2.03
C ASP A 430 23.06 -17.33 0.68
N ILE A 431 24.32 -17.26 0.23
CA ILE A 431 24.68 -16.72 -1.10
C ILE A 431 24.11 -17.61 -2.22
N SER A 432 24.19 -18.93 -2.07
CA SER A 432 23.62 -19.86 -3.06
C SER A 432 22.10 -19.67 -3.21
N GLU A 433 21.39 -19.38 -2.11
CA GLU A 433 19.97 -19.09 -2.10
C GLU A 433 19.66 -17.79 -2.88
N CYS A 434 20.43 -16.73 -2.65
CA CYS A 434 20.31 -15.48 -3.41
C CYS A 434 20.47 -15.70 -4.92
N TYR A 435 21.47 -16.47 -5.33
CA TYR A 435 21.66 -16.81 -6.75
C TYR A 435 20.48 -17.62 -7.32
N ASN A 436 19.92 -18.57 -6.56
CA ASN A 436 18.74 -19.30 -7.00
C ASN A 436 17.54 -18.36 -7.22
N ASN A 437 17.29 -17.46 -6.26
CA ASN A 437 16.15 -16.55 -6.29
C ASN A 437 16.27 -15.50 -7.41
N LEU A 438 17.46 -14.93 -7.62
CA LEU A 438 17.76 -14.07 -8.76
C LEU A 438 17.62 -14.83 -10.09
N GLY A 439 18.08 -16.07 -10.14
CA GLY A 439 17.90 -16.96 -11.29
C GLY A 439 16.42 -17.13 -11.66
N LEU A 440 15.57 -17.42 -10.68
CA LEU A 440 14.12 -17.55 -10.89
C LEU A 440 13.48 -16.25 -11.35
N ILE A 441 13.86 -15.10 -10.79
CA ILE A 441 13.35 -13.80 -11.24
C ILE A 441 13.78 -13.46 -12.67
N TYR A 442 15.04 -13.72 -13.03
CA TYR A 442 15.48 -13.49 -14.40
C TYR A 442 14.78 -14.41 -15.41
N ARG A 443 14.41 -15.63 -15.01
CA ARG A 443 13.53 -16.48 -15.83
C ARG A 443 12.15 -15.83 -16.00
N ASP A 444 11.55 -15.34 -14.91
CA ASP A 444 10.22 -14.73 -14.93
C ASP A 444 10.19 -13.39 -15.70
N LYS A 445 11.34 -12.75 -15.90
CA LYS A 445 11.57 -11.59 -16.78
C LYS A 445 11.98 -11.95 -18.21
N ASP A 446 12.01 -13.24 -18.56
CA ASP A 446 12.49 -13.77 -19.85
C ASP A 446 13.95 -13.42 -20.19
N LEU A 447 14.76 -13.14 -19.17
CA LEU A 447 16.21 -12.91 -19.28
C LEU A 447 16.97 -14.24 -19.07
N TYR A 448 16.75 -15.19 -19.97
CA TYR A 448 17.17 -16.59 -19.79
C TYR A 448 18.68 -16.76 -19.63
N GLU A 449 19.51 -15.99 -20.34
CA GLU A 449 20.98 -16.09 -20.22
C GLU A 449 21.47 -15.65 -18.84
N ARG A 450 20.89 -14.56 -18.28
CA ARG A 450 21.21 -14.12 -16.91
C ARG A 450 20.70 -15.12 -15.88
N SER A 451 19.52 -15.70 -16.13
CA SER A 451 18.95 -16.75 -15.28
C SER A 451 19.87 -17.98 -15.23
N GLU A 452 20.33 -18.45 -16.39
CA GLU A 452 21.29 -19.55 -16.52
C GLU A 452 22.59 -19.25 -15.76
N GLU A 453 23.15 -18.05 -15.92
CA GLU A 453 24.37 -17.64 -15.20
C GLU A 453 24.21 -17.74 -13.68
N MET A 454 23.15 -17.16 -13.12
CA MET A 454 22.91 -17.17 -11.66
C MET A 454 22.69 -18.60 -11.14
N LEU A 455 21.89 -19.41 -11.85
CA LEU A 455 21.61 -20.78 -11.43
C LEU A 455 22.84 -21.69 -11.52
N LEU A 456 23.72 -21.49 -12.50
CA LEU A 456 24.99 -22.21 -12.56
C LEU A 456 25.92 -21.84 -11.38
N LYS A 457 25.96 -20.57 -10.97
CA LYS A 457 26.68 -20.15 -9.74
C LYS A 457 26.09 -20.81 -8.50
N CYS A 458 24.76 -20.83 -8.37
CA CYS A 458 24.07 -21.53 -7.29
C CYS A 458 24.43 -23.03 -7.23
N ILE A 459 24.34 -23.73 -8.36
CA ILE A 459 24.68 -25.16 -8.46
C ILE A 459 26.14 -25.40 -8.09
N GLY A 460 27.06 -24.56 -8.56
CA GLY A 460 28.49 -24.67 -8.22
C GLY A 460 28.75 -24.62 -6.72
N ILE A 461 28.12 -23.67 -6.01
CA ILE A 461 28.23 -23.56 -4.54
C ILE A 461 27.60 -24.77 -3.85
N ARG A 462 26.39 -25.18 -4.26
CA ARG A 462 25.67 -26.31 -3.64
C ARG A 462 26.38 -27.65 -3.84
N LEU A 463 27.07 -27.85 -4.96
CA LEU A 463 27.94 -29.01 -5.18
C LEU A 463 29.09 -29.05 -4.17
N LEU A 464 29.81 -27.94 -3.99
CA LEU A 464 30.89 -27.85 -3.00
C LEU A 464 30.38 -28.09 -1.57
N LEU A 465 29.17 -27.60 -1.24
CA LEU A 465 28.54 -27.84 0.05
C LEU A 465 28.17 -29.32 0.26
N CYS A 466 27.66 -30.01 -0.77
CA CYS A 466 27.39 -31.45 -0.70
C CYS A 466 28.68 -32.26 -0.52
N GLU A 467 29.78 -31.86 -1.18
CA GLU A 467 31.09 -32.50 -1.00
C GLU A 467 31.65 -32.33 0.41
N ALA A 468 31.51 -31.13 0.98
CA ALA A 468 31.97 -30.83 2.34
C ALA A 468 31.10 -31.46 3.43
N HIS A 469 29.79 -31.55 3.20
CA HIS A 469 28.79 -32.02 4.17
C HIS A 469 27.75 -32.94 3.51
N PRO A 470 28.12 -34.19 3.20
CA PRO A 470 27.20 -35.15 2.58
C PRO A 470 25.95 -35.39 3.44
N GLY A 471 24.78 -35.36 2.82
CA GLY A 471 23.46 -35.58 3.42
C GLY A 471 22.69 -34.30 3.79
N ASN A 472 23.33 -33.13 3.81
CA ASN A 472 22.72 -31.89 4.30
C ASN A 472 22.19 -30.98 3.19
N TYR A 473 22.74 -31.05 1.97
CA TYR A 473 22.55 -30.02 0.94
C TYR A 473 21.97 -30.57 -0.37
N GLU A 474 21.76 -31.87 -0.47
CA GLU A 474 21.28 -32.58 -1.65
C GLU A 474 19.88 -32.09 -2.06
N SER A 475 18.99 -31.83 -1.09
CA SER A 475 17.66 -31.29 -1.38
C SER A 475 17.75 -29.92 -2.07
N SER A 476 18.55 -29.02 -1.52
CA SER A 476 18.82 -27.71 -2.10
C SER A 476 19.48 -27.84 -3.47
N LEU A 477 20.40 -28.78 -3.67
CA LEU A 477 21.02 -29.02 -4.97
C LEU A 477 19.98 -29.50 -6.01
N ALA A 478 19.05 -30.37 -5.62
CA ALA A 478 17.96 -30.82 -6.48
C ALA A 478 17.04 -29.64 -6.88
N ASP A 479 16.76 -28.72 -5.97
CA ASP A 479 15.98 -27.51 -6.26
C ASP A 479 16.66 -26.63 -7.30
N ALA A 480 17.99 -26.45 -7.19
CA ALA A 480 18.75 -25.66 -8.17
C ALA A 480 18.75 -26.32 -9.55
N TYR A 481 18.90 -27.66 -9.62
CA TYR A 481 18.76 -28.41 -10.88
C TYR A 481 17.35 -28.34 -11.46
N ASN A 482 16.32 -28.35 -10.60
CA ASN A 482 14.94 -28.16 -11.04
C ASN A 482 14.72 -26.75 -11.62
N SER A 483 15.26 -25.72 -10.96
CA SER A 483 15.21 -24.32 -11.43
C SER A 483 15.87 -24.14 -12.79
N ILE A 484 17.11 -24.65 -12.98
CA ILE A 484 17.80 -24.50 -14.27
C ILE A 484 17.15 -25.33 -15.39
N GLY A 485 16.59 -26.51 -15.05
CA GLY A 485 15.82 -27.30 -15.99
C GLY A 485 14.56 -26.56 -16.47
N ALA A 486 13.91 -25.77 -15.60
CA ALA A 486 12.79 -24.93 -15.99
C ALA A 486 13.21 -23.80 -16.95
N VAL A 487 14.39 -23.21 -16.78
CA VAL A 487 14.96 -22.22 -17.72
C VAL A 487 15.20 -22.87 -19.08
N TYR A 488 15.84 -24.04 -19.11
CA TYR A 488 16.07 -24.76 -20.37
C TYR A 488 14.77 -25.20 -21.05
N TYR A 489 13.73 -25.54 -20.28
CA TYR A 489 12.40 -25.80 -20.81
C TYR A 489 11.81 -24.57 -21.50
N SER A 490 11.86 -23.40 -20.85
CA SER A 490 11.39 -22.13 -21.44
C SER A 490 12.15 -21.76 -22.72
N MET A 491 13.46 -22.00 -22.75
CA MET A 491 14.30 -21.84 -23.95
C MET A 491 14.07 -22.93 -25.02
N LYS A 492 13.24 -23.93 -24.76
CA LYS A 492 13.03 -25.12 -25.62
C LYS A 492 14.31 -25.94 -25.87
N ARG A 493 15.32 -25.81 -25.00
CA ARG A 493 16.56 -26.62 -25.01
C ARG A 493 16.29 -27.94 -24.28
N TYR A 494 15.41 -28.76 -24.84
CA TYR A 494 14.84 -29.92 -24.16
C TYR A 494 15.89 -30.97 -23.74
N ASP A 495 16.99 -31.14 -24.48
CA ASP A 495 18.07 -32.06 -24.12
C ASP A 495 18.80 -31.65 -22.82
N LEU A 496 18.97 -30.34 -22.61
CA LEU A 496 19.59 -29.81 -21.38
C LEU A 496 18.60 -29.80 -20.22
N CYS A 497 17.33 -29.52 -20.51
CA CYS A 497 16.23 -29.67 -19.57
C CYS A 497 16.16 -31.11 -19.02
N GLU A 498 16.20 -32.12 -19.90
CA GLU A 498 16.19 -33.54 -19.51
C GLU A 498 17.34 -33.86 -18.56
N LYS A 499 18.58 -33.46 -18.90
CA LYS A 499 19.75 -33.68 -18.05
C LYS A 499 19.62 -33.03 -16.68
N ALA A 500 19.12 -31.80 -16.62
CA ALA A 500 18.96 -31.07 -15.36
C ALA A 500 17.86 -31.69 -14.48
N TRP A 501 16.68 -31.95 -15.04
CA TRP A 501 15.56 -32.56 -14.32
C TRP A 501 15.81 -34.03 -13.95
N ASP A 502 16.57 -34.79 -14.75
CA ASP A 502 17.02 -36.14 -14.39
C ASP A 502 17.95 -36.13 -13.17
N LYS A 503 18.89 -35.18 -13.08
CA LYS A 503 19.72 -35.00 -11.88
C LYS A 503 18.87 -34.67 -10.65
N ALA A 504 17.95 -33.72 -10.76
CA ALA A 504 17.05 -33.36 -9.66
C ALA A 504 16.18 -34.55 -9.20
N LEU A 505 15.64 -35.32 -10.16
CA LEU A 505 14.82 -36.49 -9.89
C LEU A 505 15.61 -37.57 -9.16
N LYS A 506 16.82 -37.92 -9.63
CA LYS A 506 17.67 -38.93 -9.00
C LYS A 506 18.01 -38.60 -7.55
N ILE A 507 18.38 -37.35 -7.28
CA ILE A 507 18.67 -36.90 -5.91
C ILE A 507 17.42 -37.04 -5.03
N ARG A 508 16.25 -36.61 -5.50
CA ARG A 508 15.00 -36.72 -4.73
C ARG A 508 14.55 -38.16 -4.52
N GLU A 509 14.76 -39.06 -5.50
CA GLU A 509 14.52 -40.49 -5.36
C GLU A 509 15.44 -41.13 -4.30
N GLU A 510 16.72 -40.75 -4.25
CA GLU A 510 17.67 -41.21 -3.24
C GLU A 510 17.30 -40.70 -1.85
N LEU A 511 16.97 -39.42 -1.72
CA LEU A 511 16.52 -38.83 -0.45
C LEU A 511 15.22 -39.50 0.04
N TYR A 512 14.26 -39.76 -0.85
CA TYR A 512 12.98 -40.39 -0.48
C TYR A 512 13.15 -41.81 0.08
N LYS A 513 14.09 -42.60 -0.46
CA LYS A 513 14.43 -43.94 0.09
C LYS A 513 14.87 -43.88 1.55
N ASN A 514 15.40 -42.76 2.02
CA ASN A 514 15.90 -42.55 3.38
C ASN A 514 14.84 -41.93 4.34
N GLN A 515 13.55 -42.02 3.97
CA GLN A 515 12.34 -41.69 4.75
C GLN A 515 12.15 -40.21 5.14
N SER A 516 11.42 -39.47 4.30
CA SER A 516 10.68 -38.25 4.72
C SER A 516 9.44 -38.03 3.84
N GLU A 517 8.29 -37.83 4.47
CA GLU A 517 7.01 -37.48 3.82
C GLU A 517 7.11 -36.15 3.05
N LYS A 518 7.93 -35.21 3.55
CA LYS A 518 8.18 -33.92 2.90
C LYS A 518 8.78 -34.06 1.49
N LEU A 519 9.57 -35.10 1.25
CA LEU A 519 10.21 -35.37 -0.04
C LEU A 519 9.24 -35.95 -1.08
N MET A 520 8.10 -36.49 -0.66
CA MET A 520 7.10 -37.06 -1.56
C MET A 520 6.48 -35.98 -2.45
N LYS A 521 6.28 -34.77 -1.91
CA LYS A 521 5.86 -33.58 -2.66
C LYS A 521 6.83 -33.22 -3.77
N ASP A 522 8.11 -33.10 -3.42
CA ASP A 522 9.16 -32.71 -4.36
C ASP A 522 9.38 -33.77 -5.44
N LEU A 523 9.24 -35.06 -5.07
CA LEU A 523 9.31 -36.19 -5.99
C LEU A 523 8.14 -36.17 -6.99
N ALA A 524 6.91 -35.95 -6.52
CA ALA A 524 5.74 -35.80 -7.39
C ALA A 524 5.91 -34.64 -8.38
N GLN A 525 6.49 -33.51 -7.94
CA GLN A 525 6.80 -32.38 -8.82
C GLN A 525 7.86 -32.74 -9.87
N SER A 526 8.94 -33.43 -9.49
CA SER A 526 9.96 -33.89 -10.44
C SER A 526 9.37 -34.79 -11.52
N TYR A 527 8.55 -35.78 -11.12
CA TYR A 527 7.89 -36.67 -12.06
C TYR A 527 6.95 -35.93 -13.00
N ASN A 528 6.18 -34.95 -12.49
CA ASN A 528 5.33 -34.15 -13.35
C ASN A 528 6.13 -33.31 -14.35
N ASN A 529 7.24 -32.72 -13.93
CA ASN A 529 8.12 -31.95 -14.82
C ASN A 529 8.68 -32.84 -15.94
N MET A 530 9.15 -34.04 -15.61
CA MET A 530 9.59 -35.03 -16.60
C MET A 530 8.45 -35.42 -17.55
N GLY A 531 7.24 -35.64 -17.03
CA GLY A 531 6.05 -35.92 -17.84
C GLY A 531 5.71 -34.79 -18.82
N ILE A 532 5.78 -33.53 -18.38
CA ILE A 532 5.59 -32.35 -19.24
C ILE A 532 6.69 -32.26 -20.31
N LEU A 533 7.95 -32.49 -19.93
CA LEU A 533 9.08 -32.48 -20.88
C LEU A 533 8.89 -33.49 -22.01
N TYR A 534 8.62 -34.74 -21.67
CA TYR A 534 8.41 -35.78 -22.69
C TYR A 534 7.13 -35.55 -23.51
N THR A 535 6.11 -34.91 -22.92
CA THR A 535 4.94 -34.44 -23.68
C THR A 535 5.33 -33.38 -24.71
N ALA A 536 6.23 -32.45 -24.37
CA ALA A 536 6.73 -31.43 -25.28
C ALA A 536 7.63 -32.01 -26.39
N MET A 537 8.41 -33.05 -26.08
CA MET A 537 9.20 -33.83 -27.06
C MET A 537 8.34 -34.81 -27.90
N ASN A 538 7.01 -34.85 -27.68
CA ASN A 538 6.08 -35.80 -28.33
C ASN A 538 6.43 -37.29 -28.08
N ARG A 539 7.14 -37.61 -26.99
CA ARG A 539 7.43 -38.97 -26.53
C ARG A 539 6.35 -39.41 -25.53
N ARG A 540 5.21 -39.82 -26.07
CA ARG A 540 3.94 -39.97 -25.32
C ARG A 540 3.98 -41.08 -24.27
N ASP A 541 4.50 -42.26 -24.60
CA ASP A 541 4.51 -43.41 -23.69
C ASP A 541 5.40 -43.16 -22.46
N THR A 542 6.57 -42.54 -22.67
CA THR A 542 7.45 -42.13 -21.56
C THR A 542 6.82 -41.03 -20.71
N ALA A 543 6.12 -40.07 -21.33
CA ALA A 543 5.45 -39.00 -20.61
C ALA A 543 4.34 -39.54 -19.68
N GLU A 544 3.57 -40.52 -20.15
CA GLU A 544 2.46 -41.10 -19.40
C GLU A 544 2.95 -41.78 -18.11
N GLY A 545 3.99 -42.61 -18.19
CA GLY A 545 4.54 -43.27 -17.00
C GLY A 545 4.96 -42.29 -15.91
N TYR A 546 5.54 -41.15 -16.29
CA TYR A 546 5.91 -40.10 -15.34
C TYR A 546 4.72 -39.34 -14.77
N LEU A 547 3.73 -38.97 -15.60
CA LEU A 547 2.54 -38.26 -15.13
C LEU A 547 1.66 -39.13 -14.22
N ILE A 548 1.57 -40.44 -14.49
CA ILE A 548 0.84 -41.38 -13.62
C ILE A 548 1.50 -41.44 -12.25
N LYS A 549 2.83 -41.63 -12.17
CA LYS A 549 3.55 -41.59 -10.88
C LYS A 549 3.31 -40.29 -10.12
N ALA A 550 3.36 -39.14 -10.81
CA ALA A 550 3.08 -37.85 -10.19
C ALA A 550 1.66 -37.78 -9.59
N VAL A 551 0.65 -38.31 -10.30
CA VAL A 551 -0.72 -38.41 -9.79
C VAL A 551 -0.81 -39.35 -8.60
N GLU A 552 -0.18 -40.52 -8.65
CA GLU A 552 -0.18 -41.52 -7.56
C GLU A 552 0.38 -40.94 -6.26
N TYR A 553 1.59 -40.36 -6.31
CA TYR A 553 2.20 -39.74 -5.13
C TYR A 553 1.33 -38.60 -4.57
N THR A 554 0.82 -37.70 -5.42
CA THR A 554 -0.02 -36.60 -4.94
C THR A 554 -1.38 -37.07 -4.41
N ALA A 555 -1.96 -38.14 -4.99
CA ALA A 555 -3.21 -38.71 -4.51
C ALA A 555 -3.07 -39.39 -3.14
N GLU A 556 -1.94 -40.04 -2.89
CA GLU A 556 -1.62 -40.62 -1.58
C GLU A 556 -1.49 -39.52 -0.52
N MET A 557 -0.73 -38.45 -0.79
CA MET A 557 -0.64 -37.29 0.13
C MET A 557 -1.99 -36.59 0.35
N ALA A 558 -2.80 -36.46 -0.70
CA ALA A 558 -4.13 -35.84 -0.61
C ALA A 558 -5.14 -36.70 0.17
N LYS A 559 -4.91 -38.00 0.34
CA LYS A 559 -5.75 -38.87 1.17
C LYS A 559 -5.57 -38.54 2.65
N ASP A 560 -4.34 -38.27 3.07
CA ASP A 560 -4.01 -38.00 4.47
C ASP A 560 -4.22 -36.52 4.83
N ASN A 561 -3.91 -35.61 3.90
CA ASN A 561 -4.18 -34.17 4.05
C ASN A 561 -4.80 -33.55 2.78
N PRO A 562 -6.12 -33.69 2.58
CA PRO A 562 -6.80 -33.15 1.41
C PRO A 562 -6.63 -31.63 1.27
N ALA A 563 -6.69 -30.89 2.38
CA ALA A 563 -6.60 -29.42 2.38
C ALA A 563 -5.26 -28.91 1.80
N ALA A 564 -4.17 -29.64 2.00
CA ALA A 564 -2.84 -29.27 1.52
C ALA A 564 -2.59 -29.65 0.06
N TYR A 565 -3.10 -30.80 -0.41
CA TYR A 565 -2.61 -31.41 -1.66
C TYR A 565 -3.65 -31.55 -2.78
N GLU A 566 -4.94 -31.35 -2.53
CA GLU A 566 -5.97 -31.48 -3.58
C GLU A 566 -5.77 -30.51 -4.74
N ALA A 567 -5.33 -29.28 -4.46
CA ALA A 567 -5.02 -28.29 -5.49
C ALA A 567 -3.91 -28.79 -6.44
N GLU A 568 -2.86 -29.39 -5.88
CA GLU A 568 -1.76 -29.97 -6.65
C GLU A 568 -2.23 -31.18 -7.44
N LEU A 569 -3.05 -32.05 -6.83
CA LEU A 569 -3.63 -33.23 -7.48
C LEU A 569 -4.44 -32.84 -8.72
N ALA A 570 -5.25 -31.79 -8.64
CA ALA A 570 -6.01 -31.28 -9.77
C ALA A 570 -5.13 -30.80 -10.93
N LEU A 571 -3.99 -30.17 -10.64
CA LEU A 571 -3.01 -29.76 -11.65
C LEU A 571 -2.33 -30.96 -12.33
N ARG A 572 -2.05 -32.04 -11.57
CA ARG A 572 -1.51 -33.29 -12.13
C ARG A 572 -2.52 -33.97 -13.03
N TYR A 573 -3.78 -34.06 -12.61
CA TYR A 573 -4.85 -34.57 -13.48
C TYR A 573 -4.99 -33.74 -14.75
N ALA A 574 -4.97 -32.40 -14.67
CA ALA A 574 -5.03 -31.55 -15.86
C ALA A 574 -3.84 -31.78 -16.82
N SER A 575 -2.65 -32.04 -16.29
CA SER A 575 -1.44 -32.34 -17.07
C SER A 575 -1.53 -33.71 -17.76
N LEU A 576 -2.00 -34.74 -17.04
CA LEU A 576 -2.24 -36.08 -17.58
C LEU A 576 -3.34 -36.06 -18.66
N ALA A 577 -4.43 -35.33 -18.42
CA ALA A 577 -5.51 -35.16 -19.38
C ALA A 577 -5.04 -34.46 -20.66
N LEU A 578 -4.16 -33.46 -20.55
CA LEU A 578 -3.56 -32.79 -21.72
C LEU A 578 -2.69 -33.74 -22.55
N LEU A 579 -1.93 -34.63 -21.90
CA LEU A 579 -1.20 -35.69 -22.60
C LEU A 579 -2.18 -36.63 -23.33
N TYR A 580 -3.26 -37.04 -22.68
CA TYR A 580 -4.28 -37.92 -23.26
C TYR A 580 -4.99 -37.28 -24.46
N ASP A 581 -5.32 -35.98 -24.41
CA ASP A 581 -5.84 -35.24 -25.58
C ASP A 581 -4.86 -35.28 -26.75
N LYS A 582 -3.58 -34.96 -26.51
CA LYS A 582 -2.53 -35.01 -27.55
C LYS A 582 -2.33 -36.42 -28.12
N ALA A 583 -2.51 -37.46 -27.29
CA ALA A 583 -2.42 -38.85 -27.69
C ALA A 583 -3.68 -39.38 -28.39
N GLY A 584 -4.81 -38.66 -28.32
CA GLY A 584 -6.10 -39.13 -28.83
C GLY A 584 -6.72 -40.25 -27.99
N LYS A 585 -6.36 -40.34 -26.70
CA LYS A 585 -6.87 -41.35 -25.76
C LYS A 585 -8.28 -41.00 -25.28
N LYS A 586 -9.14 -42.02 -25.15
CA LYS A 586 -10.56 -41.83 -24.80
C LYS A 586 -10.75 -41.42 -23.33
N GLU A 587 -9.82 -41.83 -22.49
CA GLU A 587 -9.73 -41.57 -21.05
C GLU A 587 -9.52 -40.07 -20.75
N CYS A 588 -9.15 -39.27 -21.74
CA CYS A 588 -8.93 -37.82 -21.62
C CYS A 588 -10.09 -37.08 -20.93
N GLU A 589 -11.34 -37.38 -21.31
CA GLU A 589 -12.53 -36.72 -20.75
C GLU A 589 -12.65 -37.01 -19.25
N GLU A 590 -12.50 -38.27 -18.85
CA GLU A 590 -12.62 -38.69 -17.46
C GLU A 590 -11.57 -37.99 -16.57
N VAL A 591 -10.32 -37.91 -17.04
CA VAL A 591 -9.24 -37.28 -16.28
C VAL A 591 -9.45 -35.75 -16.16
N TYR A 592 -9.94 -35.09 -17.21
CA TYR A 592 -10.32 -33.67 -17.10
C TYR A 592 -11.46 -33.44 -16.11
N LEU A 593 -12.46 -34.32 -16.08
CA LEU A 593 -13.58 -34.22 -15.13
C LEU A 593 -13.11 -34.41 -13.68
N LYS A 594 -12.15 -35.29 -13.42
CA LYS A 594 -11.50 -35.43 -12.09
C LYS A 594 -10.84 -34.11 -11.65
N ALA A 595 -10.09 -33.45 -12.54
CA ALA A 595 -9.47 -32.15 -12.25
C ALA A 595 -10.53 -31.06 -11.96
N LEU A 596 -11.57 -30.98 -12.80
CA LEU A 596 -12.64 -29.99 -12.66
C LEU A 596 -13.41 -30.14 -11.35
N ALA A 597 -13.74 -31.37 -10.93
CA ALA A 597 -14.47 -31.61 -9.69
C ALA A 597 -13.75 -31.02 -8.47
N ILE A 598 -12.43 -31.19 -8.39
CA ILE A 598 -11.61 -30.62 -7.32
C ILE A 598 -11.54 -29.09 -7.45
N GLN A 599 -11.25 -28.59 -8.65
CA GLN A 599 -11.11 -27.15 -8.90
C GLN A 599 -12.41 -26.36 -8.63
N GLU A 600 -13.58 -26.92 -8.96
CA GLU A 600 -14.88 -26.30 -8.69
C GLU A 600 -15.16 -26.19 -7.19
N ARG A 601 -14.83 -27.24 -6.41
CA ARG A 601 -14.94 -27.21 -4.95
C ARG A 601 -13.99 -26.18 -4.33
N LEU A 602 -12.73 -26.17 -4.76
CA LEU A 602 -11.74 -25.21 -4.26
C LEU A 602 -12.09 -23.76 -4.65
N PHE A 603 -12.60 -23.56 -5.87
CA PHE A 603 -13.08 -22.25 -6.33
C PHE A 603 -14.25 -21.72 -5.47
N ALA A 604 -15.15 -22.59 -5.00
CA ALA A 604 -16.23 -22.17 -4.10
C ALA A 604 -15.73 -21.64 -2.75
N LEU A 605 -14.55 -22.09 -2.29
CA LEU A 605 -13.91 -21.64 -1.05
C LEU A 605 -13.07 -20.38 -1.26
N SER A 606 -12.34 -20.30 -2.38
CA SER A 606 -11.43 -19.19 -2.67
C SER A 606 -11.38 -18.88 -4.17
N PRO A 607 -12.36 -18.10 -4.69
CA PRO A 607 -12.45 -17.80 -6.11
C PRO A 607 -11.18 -17.18 -6.68
N GLU A 608 -10.58 -16.23 -5.98
CA GLU A 608 -9.40 -15.49 -6.46
C GLU A 608 -8.18 -16.37 -6.71
N ILE A 609 -7.99 -17.43 -5.91
CA ILE A 609 -6.83 -18.31 -5.99
C ILE A 609 -6.98 -19.34 -7.11
N TYR A 610 -8.17 -19.94 -7.24
CA TYR A 610 -8.37 -21.13 -8.08
C TYR A 610 -8.97 -20.84 -9.46
N ARG A 611 -9.42 -19.60 -9.71
CA ARG A 611 -10.05 -19.18 -10.97
C ARG A 611 -9.24 -19.54 -12.20
N GLU A 612 -7.95 -19.20 -12.23
CA GLU A 612 -7.12 -19.41 -13.42
C GLU A 612 -7.02 -20.90 -13.80
N SER A 613 -6.85 -21.78 -12.81
CA SER A 613 -6.76 -23.22 -13.04
C SER A 613 -8.05 -23.75 -13.63
N LEU A 614 -9.21 -23.37 -13.05
CA LEU A 614 -10.53 -23.77 -13.51
C LEU A 614 -10.85 -23.26 -14.93
N VAL A 615 -10.46 -22.02 -15.24
CA VAL A 615 -10.57 -21.42 -16.59
C VAL A 615 -9.79 -22.24 -17.60
N SER A 616 -8.53 -22.55 -17.31
CA SER A 616 -7.66 -23.30 -18.23
C SER A 616 -8.18 -24.72 -18.49
N THR A 617 -8.65 -25.43 -17.47
CA THR A 617 -9.19 -26.79 -17.60
C THR A 617 -10.48 -26.80 -18.41
N ASN A 618 -11.39 -25.84 -18.20
CA ASN A 618 -12.61 -25.72 -19.01
C ASN A 618 -12.29 -25.41 -20.47
N ASN A 619 -11.35 -24.50 -20.76
CA ASN A 619 -10.94 -24.20 -22.13
C ASN A 619 -10.36 -25.44 -22.83
N ASN A 620 -9.50 -26.19 -22.15
CA ASN A 620 -8.90 -27.41 -22.70
C ASN A 620 -9.93 -28.51 -22.96
N LEU A 621 -10.82 -28.80 -22.00
CA LEU A 621 -11.88 -29.79 -22.20
C LEU A 621 -12.87 -29.37 -23.30
N GLY A 622 -13.17 -28.07 -23.41
CA GLY A 622 -13.94 -27.53 -24.53
C GLY A 622 -13.30 -27.81 -25.89
N ALA A 623 -11.97 -27.68 -25.99
CA ALA A 623 -11.23 -28.01 -27.20
C ALA A 623 -11.27 -29.52 -27.52
N VAL A 624 -11.21 -30.40 -26.52
CA VAL A 624 -11.40 -31.85 -26.68
C VAL A 624 -12.77 -32.14 -27.28
N TYR A 625 -13.84 -31.57 -26.70
CA TYR A 625 -15.20 -31.75 -27.23
C TYR A 625 -15.36 -31.19 -28.65
N LEU A 626 -14.71 -30.07 -28.97
CA LEU A 626 -14.74 -29.50 -30.31
C LEU A 626 -14.08 -30.44 -31.34
N LYS A 627 -12.92 -31.03 -31.01
CA LYS A 627 -12.23 -32.02 -31.87
C LYS A 627 -13.11 -33.26 -32.10
N ALA A 628 -13.78 -33.73 -31.05
CA ALA A 628 -14.72 -34.85 -31.10
C ALA A 628 -16.10 -34.48 -31.70
N SER A 629 -16.29 -33.22 -32.13
CA SER A 629 -17.54 -32.70 -32.69
C SER A 629 -18.77 -32.74 -31.75
N PHE A 630 -18.54 -32.81 -30.43
CA PHE A 630 -19.58 -32.60 -29.42
C PHE A 630 -19.81 -31.09 -29.20
N LEU A 631 -20.42 -30.43 -30.20
CA LEU A 631 -20.47 -28.97 -30.30
C LEU A 631 -21.16 -28.29 -29.09
N ASP A 632 -22.23 -28.87 -28.57
CA ASP A 632 -22.96 -28.30 -27.42
C ASP A 632 -22.12 -28.37 -26.13
N LYS A 633 -21.55 -29.54 -25.82
CA LYS A 633 -20.63 -29.70 -24.68
C LYS A 633 -19.41 -28.76 -24.80
N ALA A 634 -18.86 -28.61 -26.00
CA ALA A 634 -17.75 -27.69 -26.26
C ALA A 634 -18.15 -26.24 -25.96
N GLN A 635 -19.30 -25.81 -26.48
CA GLN A 635 -19.83 -24.47 -26.25
C GLN A 635 -20.07 -24.20 -24.76
N ASP A 636 -20.62 -25.14 -24.01
CA ASP A 636 -20.85 -24.98 -22.57
C ASP A 636 -19.54 -24.74 -21.81
N ARG A 637 -18.49 -25.50 -22.13
CA ARG A 637 -17.16 -25.34 -21.51
C ARG A 637 -16.50 -24.01 -21.88
N PHE A 638 -16.60 -23.57 -23.14
CA PHE A 638 -16.09 -22.26 -23.55
C PHE A 638 -16.86 -21.10 -22.90
N ASN A 639 -18.19 -21.21 -22.79
CA ASN A 639 -18.99 -20.23 -22.07
C ASN A 639 -18.63 -20.16 -20.58
N LYS A 640 -18.38 -21.30 -19.93
CA LYS A 640 -17.90 -21.34 -18.55
C LYS A 640 -16.55 -20.64 -18.41
N CYS A 641 -15.60 -20.94 -19.30
CA CYS A 641 -14.29 -20.27 -19.37
C CYS A 641 -14.44 -18.74 -19.47
N ILE A 642 -15.32 -18.25 -20.35
CA ILE A 642 -15.58 -16.82 -20.53
C ILE A 642 -16.18 -16.21 -19.27
N SER A 643 -17.26 -16.82 -18.72
CA SER A 643 -17.94 -16.31 -17.52
C SER A 643 -17.01 -16.20 -16.30
N LEU A 644 -16.04 -17.11 -16.17
CA LEU A 644 -15.06 -17.10 -15.10
C LEU A 644 -13.97 -16.03 -15.30
N SER A 645 -13.83 -15.47 -16.51
CA SER A 645 -12.79 -14.51 -16.89
C SER A 645 -13.32 -13.08 -17.09
N GLU A 646 -14.64 -12.90 -17.19
CA GLU A 646 -15.27 -11.60 -17.43
C GLU A 646 -14.94 -10.57 -16.33
N GLY A 647 -14.56 -9.37 -16.74
CA GLY A 647 -14.23 -8.26 -15.84
C GLY A 647 -12.82 -8.28 -15.24
N LEU A 648 -11.96 -9.21 -15.65
CA LEU A 648 -10.61 -9.38 -15.11
C LEU A 648 -9.51 -9.07 -16.15
N SER A 649 -8.36 -8.57 -15.70
CA SER A 649 -7.28 -8.05 -16.56
C SER A 649 -6.03 -8.96 -16.69
N GLY A 650 -6.05 -10.13 -16.06
CA GLY A 650 -4.92 -11.07 -16.04
C GLY A 650 -4.60 -11.61 -17.44
N ALA A 651 -3.32 -11.60 -17.85
CA ALA A 651 -2.90 -12.01 -19.20
C ALA A 651 -3.30 -13.45 -19.53
N LYS A 652 -3.19 -14.38 -18.56
CA LYS A 652 -3.57 -15.78 -18.73
C LYS A 652 -5.09 -15.97 -18.83
N LEU A 653 -5.86 -15.19 -18.07
CA LEU A 653 -7.33 -15.18 -18.19
C LEU A 653 -7.75 -14.66 -19.57
N LEU A 654 -7.17 -13.53 -19.99
CA LEU A 654 -7.39 -12.93 -21.30
C LEU A 654 -7.02 -13.89 -22.44
N PHE A 655 -5.90 -14.61 -22.32
CA PHE A 655 -5.46 -15.62 -23.29
C PHE A 655 -6.47 -16.77 -23.42
N ASN A 656 -6.94 -17.33 -22.30
CA ASN A 656 -7.93 -18.41 -22.33
C ASN A 656 -9.28 -17.92 -22.86
N MET A 657 -9.70 -16.72 -22.49
CA MET A 657 -10.92 -16.10 -23.00
C MET A 657 -10.86 -15.87 -24.52
N ALA A 658 -9.73 -15.38 -25.04
CA ALA A 658 -9.52 -15.22 -26.48
C ALA A 658 -9.61 -16.55 -27.22
N ASN A 659 -9.02 -17.62 -26.67
CA ASN A 659 -9.11 -18.96 -27.25
C ASN A 659 -10.53 -19.52 -27.20
N ALA A 660 -11.26 -19.32 -26.10
CA ALA A 660 -12.65 -19.72 -25.99
C ALA A 660 -13.53 -19.02 -27.04
N TYR A 661 -13.39 -17.70 -27.20
CA TYR A 661 -14.11 -16.95 -28.24
C TYR A 661 -13.75 -17.40 -29.66
N GLY A 662 -12.46 -17.65 -29.94
CA GLY A 662 -12.02 -18.18 -31.23
C GLY A 662 -12.60 -19.56 -31.53
N ASN A 663 -12.63 -20.44 -30.53
CA ASN A 663 -13.22 -21.77 -30.66
C ASN A 663 -14.76 -21.72 -30.80
N LEU A 664 -15.45 -20.79 -30.12
CA LEU A 664 -16.87 -20.51 -30.38
C LEU A 664 -17.09 -20.03 -31.82
N GLY A 665 -16.16 -19.25 -32.39
CA GLY A 665 -16.13 -18.92 -33.81
C GLY A 665 -16.13 -20.18 -34.68
N LEU A 666 -15.20 -21.11 -34.43
CA LEU A 666 -15.10 -22.38 -35.14
C LEU A 666 -16.37 -23.26 -35.00
N ILE A 667 -16.99 -23.30 -33.82
CA ILE A 667 -18.27 -23.99 -33.60
C ILE A 667 -19.36 -23.43 -34.52
N ASN A 668 -19.45 -22.10 -34.62
CA ASN A 668 -20.44 -21.44 -35.45
C ASN A 668 -20.17 -21.64 -36.96
N ILE A 669 -18.90 -21.72 -37.39
CA ILE A 669 -18.54 -22.14 -38.75
C ILE A 669 -19.06 -23.56 -39.02
N LYS A 670 -18.82 -24.52 -38.12
CA LYS A 670 -19.30 -25.91 -38.26
C LYS A 670 -20.83 -26.01 -38.33
N ARG A 671 -21.54 -25.08 -37.68
CA ARG A 671 -23.02 -24.96 -37.74
C ARG A 671 -23.52 -24.16 -38.94
N GLY A 672 -22.64 -23.58 -39.75
CA GLY A 672 -23.00 -22.75 -40.90
C GLY A 672 -23.43 -21.31 -40.56
N ASN A 673 -23.30 -20.88 -39.29
CA ASN A 673 -23.64 -19.52 -38.87
C ASN A 673 -22.42 -18.59 -38.97
N LEU A 674 -22.06 -18.20 -40.19
CA LEU A 674 -20.90 -17.34 -40.46
C LEU A 674 -20.97 -15.95 -39.81
N PRO A 675 -22.13 -15.25 -39.76
CA PRO A 675 -22.21 -13.94 -39.08
C PRO A 675 -21.91 -14.03 -37.57
N LEU A 676 -22.41 -15.07 -36.90
CA LEU A 676 -22.10 -15.28 -35.49
C LEU A 676 -20.63 -15.71 -35.31
N ALA A 677 -20.08 -16.50 -36.23
CA ALA A 677 -18.67 -16.87 -36.22
C ALA A 677 -17.75 -15.65 -36.34
N GLU A 678 -18.07 -14.70 -37.23
CA GLU A 678 -17.34 -13.44 -37.37
C GLU A 678 -17.37 -12.64 -36.07
N LYS A 679 -18.57 -12.46 -35.48
CA LYS A 679 -18.72 -11.71 -34.22
C LYS A 679 -17.89 -12.30 -33.08
N GLN A 680 -17.89 -13.61 -32.90
CA GLN A 680 -17.11 -14.25 -31.83
C GLN A 680 -15.59 -14.21 -32.12
N SER A 681 -15.19 -14.40 -33.38
CA SER A 681 -13.79 -14.36 -33.78
C SER A 681 -13.20 -12.94 -33.69
N LEU A 682 -14.01 -11.90 -33.91
CA LEU A 682 -13.62 -10.51 -33.72
C LEU A 682 -13.29 -10.21 -32.25
N LYS A 683 -14.14 -10.67 -31.31
CA LYS A 683 -13.84 -10.55 -29.87
C LYS A 683 -12.52 -11.23 -29.50
N ALA A 684 -12.27 -12.44 -30.04
CA ALA A 684 -11.00 -13.13 -29.83
C ALA A 684 -9.81 -12.33 -30.38
N LEU A 685 -9.97 -11.71 -31.55
CA LEU A 685 -8.94 -10.91 -32.20
C LEU A 685 -8.59 -9.65 -31.38
N GLU A 686 -9.59 -8.95 -30.85
CA GLU A 686 -9.39 -7.78 -29.97
C GLU A 686 -8.54 -8.13 -28.75
N MET A 687 -8.83 -9.25 -28.09
CA MET A 687 -8.06 -9.73 -26.93
C MET A 687 -6.64 -10.15 -27.32
N ARG A 688 -6.47 -10.77 -28.49
CA ARG A 688 -5.14 -11.16 -29.02
C ARG A 688 -4.29 -9.94 -29.36
N LEU A 689 -4.89 -8.84 -29.82
CA LEU A 689 -4.20 -7.58 -30.04
C LEU A 689 -3.69 -6.98 -28.72
N GLU A 690 -4.50 -7.01 -27.67
CA GLU A 690 -4.07 -6.57 -26.35
C GLU A 690 -2.92 -7.42 -25.81
N LEU A 691 -3.01 -8.75 -25.93
CA LEU A 691 -1.93 -9.67 -25.54
C LEU A 691 -0.65 -9.42 -26.34
N TYR A 692 -0.76 -9.23 -27.66
CA TYR A 692 0.38 -8.91 -28.52
C TYR A 692 1.07 -7.59 -28.14
N ALA A 693 0.31 -6.61 -27.67
CA ALA A 693 0.86 -5.35 -27.17
C ALA A 693 1.65 -5.55 -25.85
N ARG A 694 1.29 -6.56 -25.04
CA ARG A 694 2.01 -6.93 -23.81
C ARG A 694 3.31 -7.69 -24.13
N ASP A 695 3.24 -8.68 -25.02
CA ASP A 695 4.41 -9.45 -25.48
C ASP A 695 4.21 -9.93 -26.93
N LYS A 696 5.03 -9.37 -27.82
CA LYS A 696 4.95 -9.65 -29.26
C LYS A 696 5.39 -11.06 -29.60
N LEU A 697 6.41 -11.58 -28.94
CA LEU A 697 6.98 -12.89 -29.24
C LEU A 697 6.09 -14.00 -28.70
N ALA A 698 5.59 -13.87 -27.46
CA ALA A 698 4.73 -14.87 -26.85
C ALA A 698 3.35 -14.97 -27.54
N TYR A 699 2.74 -13.83 -27.88
CA TYR A 699 1.36 -13.80 -28.37
C TYR A 699 1.21 -13.56 -29.88
N GLY A 700 2.31 -13.34 -30.59
CA GLY A 700 2.33 -13.08 -32.03
C GLY A 700 1.69 -14.19 -32.87
N LYS A 701 1.96 -15.46 -32.53
CA LYS A 701 1.37 -16.61 -33.23
C LYS A 701 -0.15 -16.64 -33.11
N GLY A 702 -0.68 -16.42 -31.90
CA GLY A 702 -2.12 -16.37 -31.68
C GLY A 702 -2.79 -15.24 -32.47
N LEU A 703 -2.13 -14.09 -32.58
CA LEU A 703 -2.62 -12.96 -33.38
C LEU A 703 -2.64 -13.29 -34.89
N ILE A 704 -1.59 -13.94 -35.42
CA ILE A 704 -1.56 -14.44 -36.81
C ILE A 704 -2.74 -15.38 -37.07
N GLU A 705 -2.95 -16.36 -36.19
CA GLU A 705 -4.08 -17.30 -36.29
C GLU A 705 -5.44 -16.59 -36.23
N GLY A 706 -5.55 -15.52 -35.45
CA GLY A 706 -6.77 -14.72 -35.33
C GLY A 706 -7.11 -13.99 -36.62
N TYR A 707 -6.15 -13.27 -37.18
CA TYR A 707 -6.31 -12.59 -38.47
C TYR A 707 -6.56 -13.58 -39.61
N TYR A 708 -5.79 -14.67 -39.67
CA TYR A 708 -6.01 -15.72 -40.67
C TYR A 708 -7.42 -16.34 -40.56
N GLY A 709 -7.90 -16.58 -39.33
CA GLY A 709 -9.26 -17.06 -39.07
C GLY A 709 -10.34 -16.08 -39.55
N MET A 710 -10.18 -14.78 -39.26
CA MET A 710 -11.08 -13.72 -39.74
C MET A 710 -11.09 -13.61 -41.26
N GLY A 711 -9.93 -13.76 -41.90
CA GLY A 711 -9.78 -13.85 -43.35
C GLY A 711 -10.56 -15.03 -43.93
N ASN A 712 -10.46 -16.21 -43.33
CA ASN A 712 -11.18 -17.41 -43.78
C ASN A 712 -12.71 -17.26 -43.64
N ILE A 713 -13.19 -16.67 -42.53
CA ILE A 713 -14.62 -16.43 -42.32
C ILE A 713 -15.17 -15.47 -43.37
N ASN A 714 -14.47 -14.36 -43.61
CA ASN A 714 -14.87 -13.38 -44.62
C ASN A 714 -14.77 -13.91 -46.05
N PHE A 715 -13.77 -14.76 -46.34
CA PHE A 715 -13.69 -15.49 -47.60
C PHE A 715 -14.91 -16.40 -47.81
N GLY A 716 -15.31 -17.15 -46.77
CA GLY A 716 -16.52 -17.99 -46.81
C GLY A 716 -17.82 -17.20 -47.00
N MET A 717 -17.89 -15.98 -46.47
CA MET A 717 -19.00 -15.04 -46.71
C MET A 717 -18.93 -14.34 -48.08
N LYS A 718 -17.88 -14.59 -48.88
CA LYS A 718 -17.58 -13.90 -50.14
C LYS A 718 -17.30 -12.40 -49.99
N CYS A 719 -16.94 -11.94 -48.80
CA CYS A 719 -16.47 -10.58 -48.54
C CYS A 719 -14.96 -10.50 -48.80
N PHE A 720 -14.57 -10.58 -50.09
CA PHE A 720 -13.18 -10.75 -50.50
C PHE A 720 -12.27 -9.58 -50.09
N ASP A 721 -12.77 -8.34 -50.08
CA ASP A 721 -11.97 -7.16 -49.68
C ASP A 721 -11.55 -7.24 -48.20
N LYS A 722 -12.50 -7.57 -47.31
CA LYS A 722 -12.21 -7.80 -45.88
C LYS A 722 -11.28 -9.00 -45.67
N ALA A 723 -11.49 -10.07 -46.45
CA ALA A 723 -10.64 -11.25 -46.35
C ALA A 723 -9.18 -10.91 -46.69
N GLU A 724 -8.96 -10.13 -47.75
CA GLU A 724 -7.66 -9.60 -48.13
C GLU A 724 -7.02 -8.75 -47.02
N GLU A 725 -7.75 -7.78 -46.45
CA GLU A 725 -7.25 -6.93 -45.36
C GLU A 725 -6.75 -7.76 -44.16
N TYR A 726 -7.50 -8.79 -43.77
CA TYR A 726 -7.11 -9.66 -42.68
C TYR A 726 -5.91 -10.56 -43.01
N TYR A 727 -5.82 -11.09 -44.23
CA TYR A 727 -4.65 -11.86 -44.65
C TYR A 727 -3.38 -11.00 -44.71
N GLU A 728 -3.47 -9.78 -45.24
CA GLU A 728 -2.36 -8.81 -45.24
C GLU A 728 -1.94 -8.42 -43.82
N SER A 729 -2.92 -8.26 -42.91
CA SER A 729 -2.64 -8.00 -41.49
C SER A 729 -1.88 -9.17 -40.85
N ALA A 730 -2.26 -10.42 -41.13
CA ALA A 730 -1.54 -11.60 -40.66
C ALA A 730 -0.10 -11.64 -41.20
N LEU A 731 0.09 -11.37 -42.51
CA LEU A 731 1.42 -11.31 -43.14
C LEU A 731 2.30 -10.23 -42.54
N LYS A 732 1.74 -9.07 -42.20
CA LYS A 732 2.47 -7.99 -41.53
C LYS A 732 3.02 -8.44 -40.18
N ILE A 733 2.25 -9.20 -39.41
CA ILE A 733 2.72 -9.79 -38.14
C ILE A 733 3.80 -10.84 -38.42
N CYS A 734 3.61 -11.75 -39.39
CA CYS A 734 4.64 -12.72 -39.78
C CYS A 734 5.97 -12.04 -40.13
N ARG A 735 5.94 -10.97 -40.94
CA ARG A 735 7.14 -10.19 -41.30
C ARG A 735 7.80 -9.57 -40.08
N SER A 736 7.02 -9.06 -39.13
CA SER A 736 7.55 -8.44 -37.90
C SER A 736 8.19 -9.43 -36.93
N LEU A 737 7.77 -10.70 -36.95
CA LEU A 737 8.31 -11.77 -36.10
C LEU A 737 9.38 -12.62 -36.80
N SER A 738 9.75 -12.26 -38.02
CA SER A 738 10.65 -13.06 -38.85
C SER A 738 12.09 -13.00 -38.34
N GLU A 739 12.44 -13.91 -37.42
CA GLU A 739 13.83 -14.27 -37.14
C GLU A 739 14.42 -15.15 -38.27
N LYS A 740 15.75 -15.19 -38.40
CA LYS A 740 16.41 -16.03 -39.41
C LYS A 740 16.00 -17.50 -39.20
N ASP A 741 15.31 -18.04 -40.20
CA ASP A 741 15.10 -19.47 -40.43
C ASP A 741 14.11 -20.22 -39.51
N ASN A 742 13.02 -19.59 -39.06
CA ASN A 742 11.92 -20.28 -38.36
C ASN A 742 10.97 -21.03 -39.33
N PRO A 743 10.98 -22.38 -39.40
CA PRO A 743 10.17 -23.12 -40.38
C PRO A 743 8.67 -23.04 -40.10
N SER A 744 8.25 -22.94 -38.83
CA SER A 744 6.83 -22.81 -38.45
C SER A 744 6.24 -21.51 -38.99
N LEU A 745 6.95 -20.39 -38.82
CA LEU A 745 6.47 -19.08 -39.27
C LEU A 745 6.44 -18.98 -40.81
N LYS A 746 7.41 -19.62 -41.48
CA LYS A 746 7.39 -19.78 -42.95
C LYS A 746 6.18 -20.59 -43.40
N ALA A 747 5.87 -21.70 -42.73
CA ALA A 747 4.69 -22.50 -43.06
C ALA A 747 3.38 -21.71 -42.90
N ASP A 748 3.26 -20.90 -41.85
CA ASP A 748 2.08 -20.06 -41.65
C ASP A 748 1.97 -18.94 -42.69
N THR A 749 3.10 -18.32 -43.07
CA THR A 749 3.17 -17.37 -44.21
C THR A 749 2.66 -18.02 -45.51
N ALA A 750 3.11 -19.24 -45.83
CA ALA A 750 2.71 -19.94 -47.04
C ALA A 750 1.21 -20.32 -47.04
N LYS A 751 0.63 -20.67 -45.88
CA LYS A 751 -0.84 -20.87 -45.75
C LYS A 751 -1.62 -19.58 -46.02
N ILE A 752 -1.14 -18.44 -45.52
CA ILE A 752 -1.80 -17.15 -45.75
C ILE A 752 -1.71 -16.78 -47.23
N TYR A 753 -0.54 -16.95 -47.85
CA TYR A 753 -0.35 -16.75 -49.29
C TYR A 753 -1.24 -17.64 -50.15
N ASN A 754 -1.45 -18.91 -49.77
CA ASN A 754 -2.38 -19.78 -50.46
C ASN A 754 -3.80 -19.18 -50.54
N ASN A 755 -4.31 -18.68 -49.42
CA ASN A 755 -5.68 -18.16 -49.38
C ASN A 755 -5.77 -16.76 -49.99
N LEU A 756 -4.76 -15.91 -49.78
CA LEU A 756 -4.69 -14.59 -50.40
C LEU A 756 -4.55 -14.68 -51.93
N GLY A 757 -3.70 -15.57 -52.44
CA GLY A 757 -3.57 -15.85 -53.87
C GLY A 757 -4.88 -16.37 -54.47
N THR A 758 -5.63 -17.18 -53.72
CA THR A 758 -6.99 -17.62 -54.13
C THR A 758 -7.96 -16.45 -54.19
N VAL A 759 -7.94 -15.51 -53.23
CA VAL A 759 -8.73 -14.27 -53.27
C VAL A 759 -8.41 -13.48 -54.54
N TYR A 760 -7.13 -13.33 -54.87
CA TYR A 760 -6.68 -12.64 -56.08
C TYR A 760 -7.15 -13.33 -57.36
N ALA A 761 -7.06 -14.66 -57.43
CA ALA A 761 -7.55 -15.43 -58.57
C ALA A 761 -9.06 -15.26 -58.76
N LEU A 762 -9.84 -15.29 -57.68
CA LEU A 762 -11.31 -15.14 -57.72
C LEU A 762 -11.78 -13.70 -58.00
N THR A 763 -10.94 -12.70 -57.72
CA THR A 763 -11.23 -11.28 -57.96
C THR A 763 -10.60 -10.77 -59.27
N SER A 764 -10.26 -11.69 -60.19
CA SER A 764 -9.68 -11.40 -61.51
C SER A 764 -8.34 -10.64 -61.48
N ARG A 765 -7.58 -10.77 -60.40
CA ARG A 765 -6.23 -10.18 -60.22
C ARG A 765 -5.16 -11.25 -60.46
N SER A 766 -5.19 -11.89 -61.62
CA SER A 766 -4.40 -13.09 -61.93
C SER A 766 -2.89 -12.89 -61.86
N GLU A 767 -2.37 -11.71 -62.22
CA GLU A 767 -0.93 -11.41 -62.10
C GLU A 767 -0.48 -11.40 -60.62
N LYS A 768 -1.22 -10.71 -59.74
CA LYS A 768 -0.96 -10.72 -58.30
C LYS A 768 -1.09 -12.12 -57.70
N ALA A 769 -2.08 -12.89 -58.15
CA ALA A 769 -2.25 -14.27 -57.72
C ALA A 769 -1.03 -15.13 -58.11
N LEU A 770 -0.49 -14.92 -59.31
CA LEU A 770 0.67 -15.64 -59.82
C LEU A 770 1.92 -15.33 -58.98
N ASP A 771 2.15 -14.06 -58.64
CA ASP A 771 3.30 -13.65 -57.83
C ASP A 771 3.24 -14.24 -56.43
N ILE A 772 2.10 -14.14 -55.74
CA ILE A 772 1.94 -14.72 -54.40
C ILE A 772 2.04 -16.24 -54.41
N PHE A 773 1.48 -16.92 -55.43
CA PHE A 773 1.60 -18.38 -55.49
C PHE A 773 3.03 -18.84 -55.80
N LYS A 774 3.82 -18.08 -56.57
CA LYS A 774 5.26 -18.36 -56.73
C LYS A 774 5.99 -18.28 -55.40
N GLU A 775 5.78 -17.20 -54.63
CA GLU A 775 6.38 -17.07 -53.29
C GLU A 775 5.96 -18.22 -52.35
N MET A 776 4.68 -18.60 -52.38
CA MET A 776 4.17 -19.74 -51.61
C MET A 776 4.87 -21.05 -52.00
N VAL A 777 5.00 -21.33 -53.30
CA VAL A 777 5.70 -22.53 -53.81
C VAL A 777 7.14 -22.53 -53.35
N ASP A 778 7.86 -21.42 -53.49
CA ASP A 778 9.26 -21.31 -53.07
C ASP A 778 9.44 -21.60 -51.57
N ILE A 779 8.50 -21.16 -50.74
CA ILE A 779 8.51 -21.47 -49.30
C ILE A 779 8.28 -22.97 -49.08
N TYR A 780 7.25 -23.55 -49.71
CA TYR A 780 6.94 -24.97 -49.51
C TYR A 780 8.01 -25.90 -50.11
N GLU A 781 8.69 -25.54 -51.20
CA GLU A 781 9.81 -26.31 -51.74
C GLU A 781 10.98 -26.35 -50.74
N LYS A 782 11.32 -25.21 -50.11
CA LYS A 782 12.35 -25.15 -49.06
C LYS A 782 11.96 -25.95 -47.83
N LEU A 783 10.71 -25.84 -47.37
CA LEU A 783 10.19 -26.60 -46.23
C LEU A 783 10.15 -28.11 -46.53
N TYR A 784 9.75 -28.49 -47.74
CA TYR A 784 9.76 -29.88 -48.19
C TYR A 784 11.17 -30.45 -48.24
N GLY A 785 12.16 -29.69 -48.75
CA GLY A 785 13.56 -30.12 -48.75
C GLY A 785 14.11 -30.43 -47.35
N ALA A 786 13.64 -29.70 -46.34
CA ALA A 786 14.03 -29.93 -44.94
C ALA A 786 13.20 -31.02 -44.25
N SER A 787 11.93 -31.21 -44.62
CA SER A 787 11.02 -32.17 -43.99
C SER A 787 9.97 -32.70 -44.98
N PRO A 788 10.36 -33.64 -45.87
CA PRO A 788 9.49 -34.13 -46.94
C PRO A 788 8.19 -34.75 -46.40
N GLU A 789 8.28 -35.49 -45.30
CA GLU A 789 7.16 -36.20 -44.68
C GLU A 789 6.03 -35.27 -44.21
N ILE A 790 6.39 -34.03 -43.86
CA ILE A 790 5.47 -33.05 -43.26
C ILE A 790 4.79 -32.22 -44.34
N TYR A 791 5.56 -31.74 -45.34
CA TYR A 791 5.10 -30.70 -46.27
C TYR A 791 4.75 -31.20 -47.67
N ARG A 792 4.78 -32.52 -47.92
CA ARG A 792 4.47 -33.10 -49.24
C ARG A 792 3.11 -32.69 -49.75
N LYS A 793 2.07 -32.80 -48.91
CA LYS A 793 0.68 -32.53 -49.30
C LYS A 793 0.46 -31.05 -49.62
N GLU A 794 1.05 -30.19 -48.82
CA GLU A 794 1.00 -28.74 -48.98
C GLU A 794 1.71 -28.31 -50.27
N LEU A 795 2.89 -28.87 -50.56
CA LEU A 795 3.61 -28.62 -51.81
C LEU A 795 2.83 -29.12 -53.03
N MET A 796 2.25 -30.32 -52.98
CA MET A 796 1.38 -30.81 -54.05
C MET A 796 0.21 -29.87 -54.31
N ARG A 797 -0.50 -29.44 -53.27
CA ARG A 797 -1.62 -28.50 -53.38
C ARG A 797 -1.18 -27.16 -53.97
N SER A 798 0.03 -26.71 -53.63
CA SER A 798 0.60 -25.49 -54.17
C SER A 798 0.84 -25.57 -55.69
N TYR A 799 1.35 -26.71 -56.19
CA TYR A 799 1.48 -26.95 -57.63
C TYR A 799 0.13 -27.10 -58.32
N GLU A 800 -0.86 -27.74 -57.69
CA GLU A 800 -2.23 -27.82 -58.23
C GLU A 800 -2.83 -26.42 -58.44
N ASN A 801 -2.71 -25.55 -57.44
CA ASN A 801 -3.17 -24.15 -57.56
C ASN A 801 -2.43 -23.40 -58.67
N MET A 802 -1.11 -23.60 -58.81
CA MET A 802 -0.32 -23.02 -59.89
C MET A 802 -0.73 -23.53 -61.28
N CYS A 803 -0.95 -24.83 -61.44
CA CYS A 803 -1.45 -25.42 -62.69
C CYS A 803 -2.81 -24.85 -63.09
N THR A 804 -3.73 -24.73 -62.12
CA THR A 804 -5.05 -24.15 -62.37
C THR A 804 -4.96 -22.68 -62.77
N LEU A 805 -4.18 -21.88 -62.04
CA LEU A 805 -4.05 -20.45 -62.34
C LEU A 805 -3.37 -20.21 -63.70
N THR A 806 -2.23 -20.84 -63.95
CA THR A 806 -1.47 -20.68 -65.22
C THR A 806 -2.26 -21.19 -66.42
N GLY A 807 -3.04 -22.27 -66.25
CA GLY A 807 -4.00 -22.73 -67.25
C GLY A 807 -5.09 -21.71 -67.57
N ASN A 808 -5.67 -21.09 -66.54
CA ASN A 808 -6.68 -20.03 -66.71
C ASN A 808 -6.09 -18.77 -67.36
N MET A 809 -4.80 -18.49 -67.16
CA MET A 809 -4.08 -17.38 -67.80
C MET A 809 -3.59 -17.68 -69.22
N GLY A 810 -3.74 -18.91 -69.73
CA GLY A 810 -3.23 -19.31 -71.05
C GLY A 810 -1.71 -19.51 -71.12
N LEU A 811 -1.02 -19.62 -69.98
CA LEU A 811 0.43 -19.83 -69.90
C LEU A 811 0.77 -21.32 -69.99
N ALA A 812 0.73 -21.88 -71.21
CA ALA A 812 0.90 -23.32 -71.46
C ALA A 812 2.18 -23.91 -70.87
N ASP A 813 3.34 -23.29 -71.11
CA ASP A 813 4.64 -23.78 -70.63
C ASP A 813 4.71 -23.83 -69.10
N SER A 814 4.15 -22.81 -68.42
CA SER A 814 4.11 -22.79 -66.95
C SER A 814 3.16 -23.84 -66.39
N LYS A 815 1.99 -24.04 -67.03
CA LYS A 815 1.04 -25.08 -66.64
C LYS A 815 1.68 -26.47 -66.74
N GLU A 816 2.38 -26.73 -67.84
CA GLU A 816 3.11 -27.98 -68.06
C GLU A 816 4.22 -28.17 -67.02
N PHE A 817 5.03 -27.14 -66.77
CA PHE A 817 6.09 -27.17 -65.77
C PHE A 817 5.61 -27.58 -64.37
N TYR A 818 4.58 -26.91 -63.84
CA TYR A 818 4.02 -27.28 -62.53
C TYR A 818 3.28 -28.62 -62.57
N GLY A 819 2.72 -29.00 -63.72
CA GLY A 819 2.03 -30.28 -63.91
C GLY A 819 3.00 -31.46 -63.80
N VAL A 820 4.18 -31.34 -64.40
CA VAL A 820 5.26 -32.33 -64.28
C VAL A 820 5.74 -32.42 -62.83
N LYS A 821 5.99 -31.29 -62.16
CA LYS A 821 6.40 -31.28 -60.74
C LYS A 821 5.37 -31.95 -59.82
N LEU A 822 4.08 -31.72 -60.07
CA LEU A 822 2.98 -32.37 -59.34
C LEU A 822 2.96 -33.88 -59.56
N LEU A 823 3.14 -34.35 -60.80
CA LEU A 823 3.18 -35.78 -61.14
C LEU A 823 4.35 -36.47 -60.42
N LEU A 824 5.54 -35.88 -60.45
CA LEU A 824 6.72 -36.41 -59.76
C LEU A 824 6.49 -36.59 -58.25
N LEU A 825 5.80 -35.66 -57.59
CA LEU A 825 5.44 -35.80 -56.18
C LEU A 825 4.40 -36.89 -55.93
N LYS A 826 3.42 -37.05 -56.84
CA LYS A 826 2.42 -38.13 -56.77
C LYS A 826 3.07 -39.50 -56.94
N ASP A 827 4.00 -39.63 -57.87
CA ASP A 827 4.75 -40.86 -58.11
C ASP A 827 5.65 -41.22 -56.91
N ALA A 828 6.35 -40.23 -56.34
CA ALA A 828 7.12 -40.42 -55.11
C ALA A 828 6.24 -40.86 -53.93
N GLN A 829 5.03 -40.30 -53.80
CA GLN A 829 4.07 -40.73 -52.78
C GLN A 829 3.60 -42.18 -53.00
N ALA A 830 3.36 -42.59 -54.24
CA ALA A 830 2.94 -43.96 -54.55
C ALA A 830 4.06 -44.98 -54.26
N ALA A 831 5.31 -44.65 -54.59
CA ALA A 831 6.48 -45.49 -54.31
C ALA A 831 6.74 -45.70 -52.81
N ASP A 832 6.50 -44.67 -51.98
CA ASP A 832 6.59 -44.78 -50.51
C ASP A 832 5.47 -45.64 -49.91
N GLN A 833 4.32 -45.74 -50.58
CA GLN A 833 3.19 -46.56 -50.14
C GLN A 833 3.37 -48.03 -50.52
N THR A 834 3.95 -48.33 -51.69
CA THR A 834 4.26 -49.71 -52.11
C THR A 834 5.40 -50.34 -51.31
N ASN A 835 6.35 -49.55 -50.81
CA ASN A 835 7.42 -50.04 -49.92
C ASN A 835 6.98 -50.26 -48.45
N LYS A 836 5.71 -49.96 -48.08
CA LYS A 836 5.16 -50.16 -46.74
C LYS A 836 4.20 -51.35 -46.62
N GLU A 837 3.93 -52.09 -47.70
CA GLU A 837 3.28 -53.40 -47.60
C GLU A 837 4.30 -54.45 -47.11
N PRO A 838 4.02 -55.19 -46.02
CA PRO A 838 4.91 -56.27 -45.61
C PRO A 838 4.90 -57.34 -46.69
N GLN A 839 6.07 -57.67 -47.24
CA GLN A 839 6.28 -58.95 -47.91
C GLN A 839 6.12 -60.06 -46.87
N GLY A 840 4.87 -60.49 -46.66
CA GLY A 840 4.53 -61.71 -45.93
C GLY A 840 4.16 -62.78 -46.95
N GLU A 841 5.15 -63.59 -47.33
CA GLU A 841 4.95 -65.01 -47.67
C GLU A 841 5.37 -65.87 -46.48
#